data_AF-A0AAN8GG68-F1
#
_entry.id   AF-A0AAN8GG68-F1
#
_cell.length_a   1.000
_cell.length_b   1.000
_cell.length_c   1.000
_cell.angle_alpha   90.00
_cell.angle_beta   90.00
_cell.angle_gamma   90.00
#
_symmetry.space_group_name_H-M   'P 1'
#
loop_
_entity.id
_entity.type
_entity.pdbx_description
1 polymer ?
#
loop_
_entity_poly.entity_id
_entity_poly.type
_entity_poly.pdbx_seq_one_letter_code
_entity_poly.pdbx_strand_id
1 'polypeptide(L)'
;MLHKTTSKKLWSWCTRRWFHRTKMKLSESTETVTRKNEIDIQMLSDGLHKHIFKNTEKRELDEKSRIIIKSHLENHDLWNRPTEHLKDVNCSLPKLQGENIDEHFRNIAIEQTADIVNLSNVIVNARRPPKPTKWQFSKGWTKYESNGEFKSVDFPDADILIFDMEVLVKEGHFPTMATALSPTHWYSWCSDYVVENKFRWSDEPKLSDLIPLETKRNSTITSNKNKKLIIGHNVGFDRSFVKEQYFIQKSKASFLDTMSLHIATCGLTTFQRLLYKAGGKSMRKEVVEHTEKQKQWHSDTRSDWKRVSTMNNLNDVYQLHCDGEPLQKSTREIFVEGSMADVREKFQELMTYCAGDVEATHSVFQQLWPEFLERFPHPVTLAGMLEMGSAYLPINANWERYIQQSNAIYDEMQRELKNLLMNLANETCLFLEDERYKEDPWLWDLDWSVTNYKLKKETSKKSTSPATSTPLLDEDETDDEEEVYRRQVINKVLRTESRIPKNSVFMAGYPKWYRELCKRPSAEDWQPGPSQISTQMRVVPKLLRLTWEGFPLHYDEKHGWGYLIPGREDSEIEAELDRQDPDRDKDKHMFPIESLKAFVSKTKKLDIEKDLGTITPPLLGPDFDSSAMDPSERSKHWKKIKDQTPLNDFLFKSILDKHKGDGPYDVGFPGCMFYKIPHKDGVNKRVGNPLAKDYLPRIEDGTLRAAAGNEAQRVLLIGKMCSYWKNNQQRIEGQMAVWMKKSELPKTVTKQETYDADGRFGAIVPRIVPAGTVTRRAVEQTWLTASNAYVDRIGSELKAMIQAPPGYHFVGADVDSQELWIAAVLGDAFFQKVHGCTALGWMTLQGKKKDKTDLHSKTAETVNISRDHAKVFNYGRIYGAGQKFAEKLLVQFNPKLSPEEAKQKARKMYLSTKGRRSSDRHWYGGSESHMFNELERIAKLEEPRTPVLDCRISKALEPDNVLDDFMTSRVNWVVQSSAVDYLHLMLVCMRWLIDKYNLNARFSISLHDEVRYLVESEDRYKAALALQITNLLTRSMFAYKLGMNDLPQSVAFFSAVDIDVCLRKEVSMDCKTPSNVHGLCKGYGIPHGEALDIHEVLNITGGSFKTNKNVKKQEMYDEHVKLS
;
A
#
# COMPACT_ATOMS: atom_id res chain seq x y z
N MET A 1 35.88 -57.20 -27.70
CA MET A 1 35.89 -58.67 -27.79
C MET A 1 35.75 -59.23 -26.38
N LEU A 2 34.73 -60.09 -26.19
CA LEU A 2 34.58 -61.17 -25.18
C LEU A 2 34.78 -60.77 -23.70
N HIS A 3 33.75 -60.63 -22.84
CA HIS A 3 32.57 -61.46 -22.56
C HIS A 3 32.89 -62.86 -22.01
N LYS A 4 32.18 -63.21 -20.92
CA LYS A 4 31.94 -64.55 -20.31
C LYS A 4 32.97 -64.93 -19.23
N THR A 5 32.60 -65.51 -18.08
CA THR A 5 31.66 -66.61 -17.77
C THR A 5 31.24 -66.53 -16.29
N THR A 6 29.94 -66.55 -15.94
CA THR A 6 29.08 -67.70 -15.57
C THR A 6 29.53 -68.64 -14.43
N SER A 7 28.77 -68.52 -13.34
CA SER A 7 28.24 -69.56 -12.43
C SER A 7 29.19 -70.65 -11.90
N LYS A 8 29.55 -70.53 -10.62
CA LYS A 8 29.71 -71.64 -9.65
C LYS A 8 30.11 -71.10 -8.26
N LYS A 9 29.22 -71.27 -7.27
CA LYS A 9 29.48 -71.89 -5.95
C LYS A 9 28.37 -71.52 -4.95
N LEU A 10 27.41 -72.44 -4.83
CA LEU A 10 26.46 -72.56 -3.73
C LEU A 10 27.20 -72.96 -2.45
N TRP A 11 26.72 -72.40 -1.33
CA TRP A 11 26.95 -72.80 0.06
C TRP A 11 28.37 -72.66 0.63
N SER A 12 28.43 -72.11 1.86
CA SER A 12 29.60 -71.94 2.73
C SER A 12 30.51 -70.71 2.52
N TRP A 13 29.97 -69.51 2.75
CA TRP A 13 30.76 -68.36 3.25
C TRP A 13 30.00 -67.54 4.33
N CYS A 14 29.14 -68.23 5.10
CA CYS A 14 28.45 -67.70 6.27
C CYS A 14 29.10 -68.23 7.56
N THR A 15 30.24 -67.67 7.98
CA THR A 15 30.75 -67.65 9.39
C THR A 15 32.19 -67.11 9.42
N ARG A 16 32.35 -65.78 9.51
CA ARG A 16 33.51 -65.07 10.12
C ARG A 16 33.41 -63.56 9.83
N ARG A 17 32.47 -62.88 10.49
CA ARG A 17 32.57 -61.45 10.83
C ARG A 17 31.51 -61.04 11.86
N TRP A 18 31.41 -61.84 12.92
CA TRP A 18 30.82 -61.42 14.20
C TRP A 18 32.02 -61.20 15.14
N PHE A 19 32.04 -60.10 15.89
CA PHE A 19 33.17 -59.54 16.65
C PHE A 19 34.22 -58.73 15.86
N HIS A 20 33.77 -57.63 15.25
CA HIS A 20 34.42 -56.33 15.53
C HIS A 20 33.32 -55.27 15.51
N ARG A 21 32.77 -55.04 16.70
CA ARG A 21 31.92 -53.91 17.05
C ARG A 21 32.83 -52.68 16.99
N THR A 22 33.14 -52.20 15.78
CA THR A 22 33.62 -50.83 15.62
C THR A 22 32.49 -49.96 16.14
N LYS A 23 32.72 -49.39 17.33
CA LYS A 23 32.07 -48.18 17.81
C LYS A 23 31.98 -47.22 16.62
N MET A 24 30.86 -47.23 15.90
CA MET A 24 30.31 -45.95 15.49
C MET A 24 30.17 -45.23 16.80
N LYS A 25 30.98 -44.19 17.00
CA LYS A 25 30.59 -43.12 17.90
C LYS A 25 29.23 -42.64 17.34
N LEU A 26 28.13 -43.30 17.75
CA LEU A 26 27.11 -42.55 18.45
C LEU A 26 27.93 -41.72 19.42
N SER A 27 28.13 -40.45 19.09
CA SER A 27 28.34 -39.49 20.15
C SER A 27 27.18 -39.74 21.09
N GLU A 28 27.47 -40.46 22.18
CA GLU A 28 26.82 -40.18 23.45
C GLU A 28 26.62 -38.68 23.46
N SER A 29 25.37 -38.28 23.66
CA SER A 29 24.97 -36.93 23.98
C SER A 29 25.86 -36.44 25.12
N THR A 30 27.06 -35.96 24.80
CA THR A 30 27.68 -34.88 25.53
C THR A 30 26.62 -33.80 25.44
N GLU A 31 25.89 -33.59 26.52
CA GLU A 31 25.00 -32.45 26.69
C GLU A 31 25.79 -31.24 26.19
N THR A 32 25.48 -30.79 24.98
CA THR A 32 26.10 -29.61 24.41
C THR A 32 25.61 -28.48 25.28
N VAL A 33 26.48 -28.01 26.18
CA VAL A 33 26.18 -26.91 27.09
C VAL A 33 25.79 -25.73 26.24
N THR A 34 24.49 -25.43 26.22
CA THR A 34 23.99 -24.35 25.38
C THR A 34 24.52 -23.03 25.90
N ARG A 35 25.12 -22.27 24.99
CA ARG A 35 25.79 -21.03 25.32
C ARG A 35 24.74 -19.98 25.67
N LYS A 36 24.86 -19.41 26.87
CA LYS A 36 24.00 -18.33 27.36
C LYS A 36 24.82 -17.10 27.72
N ASN A 37 24.19 -15.93 27.65
CA ASN A 37 24.78 -14.70 28.17
C ASN A 37 24.54 -14.56 29.68
N GLU A 38 24.98 -13.43 30.24
CA GLU A 38 24.95 -13.13 31.68
C GLU A 38 23.55 -12.93 32.26
N ILE A 39 22.52 -12.88 31.41
CA ILE A 39 21.11 -12.76 31.79
C ILE A 39 20.27 -13.97 31.32
N ASP A 40 20.93 -15.12 31.10
CA ASP A 40 20.31 -16.40 30.74
C ASP A 40 19.61 -16.41 29.36
N ILE A 41 19.98 -15.51 28.45
CA ILE A 41 19.54 -15.55 27.04
C ILE A 41 20.43 -16.52 26.27
N GLN A 42 19.82 -17.43 25.52
CA GLN A 42 20.51 -18.35 24.63
C GLN A 42 21.15 -17.61 23.44
N MET A 43 22.45 -17.83 23.27
CA MET A 43 23.30 -17.23 22.25
C MET A 43 23.59 -18.24 21.12
N LEU A 44 24.26 -17.79 20.06
CA LEU A 44 24.72 -18.67 18.99
C LEU A 44 25.57 -19.84 19.52
N SER A 45 25.45 -20.98 18.84
CA SER A 45 26.28 -22.16 19.06
C SER A 45 27.77 -21.84 18.89
N ASP A 46 28.63 -22.56 19.61
CA ASP A 46 30.08 -22.30 19.63
C ASP A 46 30.72 -22.34 18.24
N GLY A 47 30.24 -23.21 17.35
CA GLY A 47 30.74 -23.31 15.98
C GLY A 47 30.42 -22.06 15.15
N LEU A 48 29.19 -21.53 15.25
CA LEU A 48 28.78 -20.33 14.54
C LEU A 48 29.43 -19.08 15.12
N HIS A 49 29.49 -18.99 16.45
CA HIS A 49 30.12 -17.85 17.14
C HIS A 49 31.59 -17.71 16.75
N LYS A 50 32.38 -18.80 16.82
CA LYS A 50 33.81 -18.78 16.44
C LYS A 50 34.06 -18.45 14.98
N HIS A 51 33.11 -18.78 14.10
CA HIS A 51 33.24 -18.50 12.66
C HIS A 51 32.94 -17.04 12.32
N ILE A 52 31.94 -16.45 12.99
CA ILE A 52 31.46 -15.08 12.72
C ILE A 52 32.27 -14.05 13.49
N PHE A 53 32.45 -14.24 14.81
CA PHE A 53 33.13 -13.34 15.72
C PHE A 53 34.55 -13.85 16.00
N LYS A 54 35.39 -13.87 14.96
CA LYS A 54 36.79 -14.30 15.09
C LYS A 54 37.56 -13.36 16.02
N ASN A 55 38.49 -13.90 16.79
CA ASN A 55 39.46 -13.15 17.62
C ASN A 55 38.86 -12.16 18.62
N THR A 56 37.59 -12.33 19.03
CA THR A 56 36.97 -11.47 20.03
C THR A 56 36.94 -12.18 21.38
N GLU A 57 37.65 -11.63 22.35
CA GLU A 57 37.58 -12.09 23.73
C GLU A 57 36.17 -11.90 24.27
N LYS A 58 35.70 -12.86 25.06
CA LYS A 58 34.45 -12.70 25.83
C LYS A 58 34.66 -11.52 26.77
N ARG A 59 33.92 -10.43 26.54
CA ARG A 59 33.89 -9.32 27.49
C ARG A 59 33.13 -9.78 28.72
N GLU A 60 33.84 -10.07 29.80
CA GLU A 60 33.19 -10.31 31.09
C GLU A 60 32.55 -9.01 31.58
N LEU A 61 31.25 -9.08 31.92
CA LEU A 61 30.53 -7.96 32.50
C LEU A 61 31.05 -7.63 33.89
N ASP A 62 31.41 -6.36 34.10
CA ASP A 62 31.69 -5.80 35.42
C ASP A 62 30.54 -6.06 36.39
N GLU A 63 30.85 -6.38 37.65
CA GLU A 63 29.85 -6.68 38.68
C GLU A 63 28.85 -5.52 38.90
N LYS A 64 29.33 -4.27 38.75
CA LYS A 64 28.49 -3.06 38.78
C LYS A 64 27.44 -3.06 37.67
N SER A 65 27.83 -3.39 36.44
CA SER A 65 26.93 -3.45 35.29
C SER A 65 25.87 -4.54 35.49
N ARG A 66 26.24 -5.70 36.05
CA ARG A 66 25.27 -6.77 36.37
C ARG A 66 24.20 -6.31 37.37
N ILE A 67 24.61 -5.59 38.43
CA ILE A 67 23.68 -5.07 39.44
C ILE A 67 22.71 -4.05 38.81
N ILE A 68 23.21 -3.17 37.93
CA ILE A 68 22.41 -2.18 37.23
C ILE A 68 21.37 -2.84 36.31
N ILE A 69 21.79 -3.85 35.54
CA ILE A 69 20.89 -4.61 34.65
C ILE A 69 19.81 -5.33 35.46
N LYS A 70 20.21 -6.03 36.53
CA LYS A 70 19.29 -6.71 37.43
C LYS A 70 18.26 -5.75 38.02
N SER A 71 18.70 -4.63 38.57
CA SER A 71 17.80 -3.61 39.13
C SER A 71 16.84 -3.05 38.08
N HIS A 72 17.30 -2.79 36.86
CA HIS A 72 16.44 -2.31 35.78
C HIS A 72 15.37 -3.35 35.39
N LEU A 73 15.75 -4.63 35.21
CA LEU A 73 14.82 -5.69 34.84
C LEU A 73 13.85 -6.06 35.98
N GLU A 74 14.27 -5.99 37.23
CA GLU A 74 13.42 -6.16 38.42
C GLU A 74 12.36 -5.05 38.50
N ASN A 75 12.74 -3.79 38.28
CA ASN A 75 11.79 -2.65 38.24
C ASN A 75 10.69 -2.79 37.18
N HIS A 76 10.89 -3.65 36.19
CA HIS A 76 9.93 -3.91 35.11
C HIS A 76 9.29 -5.31 35.18
N ASP A 77 9.51 -6.07 36.26
CA ASP A 77 9.00 -7.43 36.48
C ASP A 77 9.46 -8.47 35.45
N LEU A 78 10.68 -8.37 34.93
CA LEU A 78 11.20 -9.26 33.87
C LEU A 78 12.34 -10.19 34.32
N TRP A 79 12.94 -9.94 35.49
CA TRP A 79 14.04 -10.77 36.01
C TRP A 79 13.56 -12.18 36.42
N ASN A 80 14.41 -13.20 36.24
CA ASN A 80 14.19 -14.60 36.64
C ASN A 80 12.93 -15.29 36.07
N ARG A 81 12.41 -14.85 34.92
CA ARG A 81 11.32 -15.56 34.23
C ARG A 81 11.84 -16.80 33.48
N PRO A 82 11.04 -17.87 33.33
CA PRO A 82 11.47 -19.10 32.67
C PRO A 82 11.79 -18.85 31.19
N THR A 83 12.98 -19.28 30.78
CA THR A 83 13.48 -19.14 29.41
C THR A 83 13.22 -20.42 28.62
N GLU A 84 12.79 -20.28 27.36
CA GLU A 84 12.59 -21.43 26.47
C GLU A 84 13.90 -21.81 25.81
N HIS A 85 14.21 -23.10 25.80
CA HIS A 85 15.42 -23.64 25.23
C HIS A 85 15.19 -23.97 23.76
N LEU A 86 15.88 -23.27 22.85
CA LEU A 86 15.87 -23.54 21.43
C LEU A 86 16.89 -24.64 21.11
N LYS A 87 16.59 -25.49 20.13
CA LYS A 87 17.56 -26.52 19.68
C LYS A 87 18.77 -25.84 19.04
N ASP A 88 19.98 -26.25 19.43
CA ASP A 88 21.21 -25.70 18.83
C ASP A 88 21.25 -25.96 17.32
N VAL A 89 21.71 -24.93 16.58
CA VAL A 89 21.86 -24.99 15.12
C VAL A 89 23.35 -25.05 14.77
N ASN A 90 23.73 -26.07 14.00
CA ASN A 90 25.07 -26.20 13.43
C ASN A 90 24.96 -26.25 11.90
N CYS A 91 25.51 -25.25 11.22
CA CYS A 91 25.56 -25.20 9.76
C CYS A 91 26.98 -24.87 9.25
N SER A 92 27.32 -25.36 8.07
CA SER A 92 28.63 -25.09 7.46
C SER A 92 28.60 -23.72 6.77
N LEU A 93 29.00 -22.67 7.50
CA LEU A 93 29.09 -21.33 6.94
C LEU A 93 30.20 -21.21 5.88
N PRO A 94 30.00 -20.43 4.79
CA PRO A 94 31.06 -20.13 3.85
C PRO A 94 32.20 -19.35 4.55
N LYS A 95 33.44 -19.51 4.07
CA LYS A 95 34.56 -18.68 4.53
C LYS A 95 34.25 -17.20 4.26
N LEU A 96 34.25 -16.40 5.32
CA LEU A 96 34.12 -14.94 5.28
C LEU A 96 35.35 -14.31 4.62
N GLN A 97 35.14 -13.25 3.84
CA GLN A 97 36.19 -12.50 3.14
C GLN A 97 36.71 -11.35 4.02
N GLY A 98 37.67 -11.60 4.90
CA GLY A 98 38.21 -10.59 5.82
C GLY A 98 38.45 -11.16 7.21
N GLU A 99 38.92 -10.31 8.12
CA GLU A 99 39.18 -10.68 9.52
C GLU A 99 37.90 -10.68 10.35
N ASN A 100 37.02 -9.71 10.08
CA ASN A 100 35.76 -9.51 10.79
C ASN A 100 34.56 -9.39 9.81
N ILE A 101 33.35 -9.28 10.36
CA ILE A 101 32.13 -9.24 9.56
C ILE A 101 31.94 -7.92 8.79
N ASP A 102 32.42 -6.78 9.32
CA ASP A 102 32.38 -5.49 8.61
C ASP A 102 33.25 -5.52 7.35
N GLU A 103 34.49 -5.99 7.47
CA GLU A 103 35.38 -6.21 6.33
C GLU A 103 34.77 -7.18 5.32
N HIS A 104 34.10 -8.23 5.79
CA HIS A 104 33.39 -9.14 4.89
C HIS A 104 32.35 -8.41 4.04
N PHE A 105 31.48 -7.62 4.66
CA PHE A 105 30.46 -6.85 3.95
C PHE A 105 31.05 -5.76 3.04
N ARG A 106 32.15 -5.12 3.45
CA ARG A 106 32.88 -4.16 2.61
C ARG A 106 33.47 -4.83 1.38
N ASN A 107 34.17 -5.94 1.55
CA ASN A 107 34.86 -6.65 0.47
C ASN A 107 33.88 -7.20 -0.58
N ILE A 108 32.78 -7.84 -0.14
CA ILE A 108 31.76 -8.34 -1.08
C ILE A 108 31.08 -7.20 -1.83
N ALA A 109 30.82 -6.07 -1.15
CA ALA A 109 30.18 -4.93 -1.80
C ALA A 109 31.13 -4.27 -2.81
N ILE A 110 32.41 -4.09 -2.47
CA ILE A 110 33.44 -3.58 -3.39
C ILE A 110 33.55 -4.48 -4.61
N GLU A 111 33.61 -5.80 -4.44
CA GLU A 111 33.65 -6.77 -5.54
C GLU A 111 32.43 -6.62 -6.47
N GLN A 112 31.24 -6.39 -5.90
CA GLN A 112 30.01 -6.20 -6.66
C GLN A 112 29.92 -4.84 -7.38
N THR A 113 30.49 -3.76 -6.79
CA THR A 113 30.35 -2.38 -7.29
C THR A 113 31.58 -1.83 -7.99
N ALA A 114 32.74 -2.49 -7.96
CA ALA A 114 34.00 -1.97 -8.49
C ALA A 114 33.88 -1.48 -9.94
N ASP A 115 33.29 -2.31 -10.81
CA ASP A 115 33.10 -1.95 -12.23
C ASP A 115 32.22 -0.70 -12.39
N ILE A 116 31.18 -0.58 -11.57
CA ILE A 116 30.23 0.54 -11.62
C ILE A 116 30.90 1.82 -11.15
N VAL A 117 31.64 1.76 -10.04
CA VAL A 117 32.38 2.93 -9.52
C VAL A 117 33.42 3.40 -10.54
N ASN A 118 34.15 2.46 -11.14
CA ASN A 118 35.14 2.78 -12.18
C ASN A 118 34.49 3.45 -13.40
N LEU A 119 33.39 2.88 -13.91
CA LEU A 119 32.65 3.45 -15.04
C LEU A 119 32.07 4.83 -14.70
N SER A 120 31.47 5.01 -13.51
CA SER A 120 30.97 6.31 -13.04
C SER A 120 32.07 7.36 -12.99
N ASN A 121 33.25 7.00 -12.46
CA ASN A 121 34.38 7.94 -12.41
C ASN A 121 34.90 8.32 -13.80
N VAL A 122 34.81 7.43 -14.80
CA VAL A 122 35.15 7.75 -16.19
C VAL A 122 34.21 8.82 -16.75
N ILE A 123 32.89 8.67 -16.61
CA ILE A 123 31.94 9.65 -17.18
C ILE A 123 31.90 10.97 -16.43
N VAL A 124 32.19 10.96 -15.12
CA VAL A 124 32.26 12.19 -14.32
C VAL A 124 33.45 13.05 -14.75
N ASN A 125 34.60 12.42 -15.03
CA ASN A 125 35.82 13.13 -15.47
C ASN A 125 35.91 13.35 -16.98
N ALA A 126 35.04 12.73 -17.78
CA ALA A 126 35.05 12.87 -19.24
C ALA A 126 34.55 14.25 -19.67
N ARG A 127 35.22 14.83 -20.69
CA ARG A 127 34.72 16.00 -21.38
C ARG A 127 33.59 15.58 -22.33
N ARG A 128 32.45 16.26 -22.25
CA ARG A 128 31.30 15.98 -23.13
C ARG A 128 31.67 16.12 -24.61
N PRO A 129 31.28 15.16 -25.47
CA PRO A 129 31.37 15.32 -26.92
C PRO A 129 30.42 16.44 -27.40
N PRO A 130 30.76 17.14 -28.51
CA PRO A 130 29.93 18.21 -29.04
C PRO A 130 28.56 17.67 -29.45
N LYS A 131 27.50 18.41 -29.10
CA LYS A 131 26.13 18.05 -29.45
C LYS A 131 25.92 18.08 -30.97
N PRO A 132 25.24 17.08 -31.57
CA PRO A 132 24.89 17.12 -32.99
C PRO A 132 24.01 18.33 -33.32
N THR A 133 24.29 18.99 -34.45
CA THR A 133 23.48 20.12 -34.94
C THR A 133 22.21 19.67 -35.65
N LYS A 134 22.20 18.46 -36.21
CA LYS A 134 21.06 17.86 -36.88
C LYS A 134 20.95 16.38 -36.51
N TRP A 135 19.75 15.97 -36.11
CA TRP A 135 19.44 14.60 -35.73
C TRP A 135 18.91 13.82 -36.92
N GLN A 136 19.37 12.58 -37.08
CA GLN A 136 18.94 11.70 -38.16
C GLN A 136 17.57 11.10 -37.85
N PHE A 137 16.62 11.30 -38.75
CA PHE A 137 15.28 10.70 -38.70
C PHE A 137 15.32 9.27 -39.27
N SER A 138 15.82 8.33 -38.49
CA SER A 138 15.98 6.92 -38.89
C SER A 138 15.52 5.98 -37.79
N LYS A 139 14.97 4.83 -38.17
CA LYS A 139 14.50 3.81 -37.23
C LYS A 139 15.65 3.21 -36.40
N GLY A 140 15.38 2.93 -35.12
CA GLY A 140 16.35 2.32 -34.22
C GLY A 140 17.45 3.28 -33.78
N TRP A 141 18.61 2.73 -33.39
CA TRP A 141 19.72 3.52 -32.87
C TRP A 141 20.61 4.09 -33.98
N THR A 142 20.99 5.35 -33.81
CA THR A 142 21.99 6.07 -34.60
C THR A 142 23.07 6.62 -33.67
N LYS A 143 24.33 6.29 -33.97
CA LYS A 143 25.53 6.79 -33.31
C LYS A 143 26.04 8.02 -34.06
N TYR A 144 26.44 9.06 -33.33
CA TYR A 144 27.03 10.28 -33.89
C TYR A 144 28.48 10.40 -33.45
N GLU A 145 29.34 10.58 -34.43
CA GLU A 145 30.78 10.76 -34.29
C GLU A 145 31.11 12.24 -34.03
N SER A 146 32.27 12.51 -33.42
CA SER A 146 32.69 13.89 -33.09
C SER A 146 32.92 14.79 -34.31
N ASN A 147 33.11 14.20 -35.49
CA ASN A 147 33.25 14.88 -36.77
C ASN A 147 31.90 15.21 -37.43
N GLY A 148 30.77 14.82 -36.83
CA GLY A 148 29.43 14.99 -37.38
C GLY A 148 28.95 13.85 -38.28
N GLU A 149 29.75 12.82 -38.52
CA GLU A 149 29.31 11.60 -39.19
C GLU A 149 28.36 10.78 -38.30
N PHE A 150 27.48 10.00 -38.92
CA PHE A 150 26.55 9.15 -38.20
C PHE A 150 26.51 7.74 -38.77
N LYS A 151 26.25 6.76 -37.88
CA LYS A 151 26.16 5.34 -38.22
C LYS A 151 24.97 4.69 -37.53
N SER A 152 24.18 3.91 -38.28
CA SER A 152 23.12 3.09 -37.68
C SER A 152 23.73 1.89 -36.94
N VAL A 153 23.29 1.65 -35.71
CA VAL A 153 23.76 0.57 -34.83
C VAL A 153 22.57 -0.21 -34.28
N ASP A 154 22.76 -1.50 -33.93
CA ASP A 154 21.70 -2.32 -33.35
C ASP A 154 21.37 -1.89 -31.91
N PHE A 155 22.41 -1.54 -31.15
CA PHE A 155 22.36 -1.04 -29.77
C PHE A 155 23.65 -0.24 -29.49
N PRO A 156 23.68 0.64 -28.48
CA PRO A 156 24.88 1.43 -28.18
C PRO A 156 26.06 0.54 -27.75
N ASP A 157 27.22 0.74 -28.35
CA ASP A 157 28.46 0.00 -28.11
C ASP A 157 29.20 0.40 -26.82
N ALA A 158 28.88 1.56 -26.24
CA ALA A 158 29.50 2.05 -25.02
C ALA A 158 29.07 1.26 -23.75
N ASP A 159 30.02 1.07 -22.84
CA ASP A 159 29.81 0.40 -21.54
C ASP A 159 29.12 1.30 -20.51
N ILE A 160 29.14 2.62 -20.69
CA ILE A 160 28.43 3.59 -19.85
C ILE A 160 27.64 4.59 -20.69
N LEU A 161 26.40 4.83 -20.29
CA LEU A 161 25.44 5.69 -20.98
C LEU A 161 24.67 6.53 -19.97
N ILE A 162 24.46 7.80 -20.31
CA ILE A 162 23.39 8.62 -19.72
C ILE A 162 22.23 8.54 -20.68
N PHE A 163 21.06 8.20 -20.18
CA PHE A 163 19.93 7.80 -20.98
C PHE A 163 18.66 8.50 -20.50
N ASP A 164 17.90 9.00 -21.46
CA ASP A 164 16.58 9.57 -21.25
C ASP A 164 15.69 9.20 -22.44
N MET A 165 14.39 9.08 -22.19
CA MET A 165 13.44 8.67 -23.21
C MET A 165 12.04 9.25 -23.00
N GLU A 166 11.33 9.45 -24.10
CA GLU A 166 10.03 10.08 -24.12
C GLU A 166 8.94 9.18 -24.72
N VAL A 167 7.74 9.37 -24.20
CA VAL A 167 6.53 8.62 -24.55
C VAL A 167 5.42 9.60 -24.86
N LEU A 168 4.73 9.39 -25.98
CA LEU A 168 3.53 10.14 -26.32
C LEU A 168 2.31 9.59 -25.57
N VAL A 169 1.88 10.29 -24.50
CA VAL A 169 0.89 9.78 -23.54
C VAL A 169 -0.46 9.46 -24.20
N LYS A 170 -0.88 10.26 -25.18
CA LYS A 170 -2.15 10.06 -25.91
C LYS A 170 -2.20 8.79 -26.76
N GLU A 171 -1.05 8.32 -27.26
CA GLU A 171 -0.93 7.15 -28.14
C GLU A 171 -0.55 5.86 -27.37
N GLY A 172 -0.57 5.91 -26.03
CA GLY A 172 -0.36 4.76 -25.15
C GLY A 172 1.07 4.61 -24.61
N HIS A 173 1.37 3.43 -24.07
CA HIS A 173 2.62 3.14 -23.35
C HIS A 173 3.73 2.63 -24.28
N PHE A 174 4.12 3.44 -25.27
CA PHE A 174 5.15 3.05 -26.22
C PHE A 174 6.32 4.04 -26.25
N PRO A 175 7.56 3.55 -26.25
CA PRO A 175 8.72 4.42 -26.41
C PRO A 175 8.65 5.10 -27.78
N THR A 176 8.76 6.43 -27.78
CA THR A 176 8.62 7.26 -28.97
C THR A 176 10.00 7.64 -29.49
N MET A 177 10.80 8.26 -28.63
CA MET A 177 12.16 8.75 -28.91
C MET A 177 13.02 8.53 -27.67
N ALA A 178 14.33 8.35 -27.86
CA ALA A 178 15.28 8.32 -26.76
C ALA A 178 16.62 8.91 -27.17
N THR A 179 17.33 9.46 -26.21
CA THR A 179 18.67 10.03 -26.40
C THR A 179 19.62 9.40 -25.40
N ALA A 180 20.84 9.09 -25.85
CA ALA A 180 21.89 8.65 -24.95
C ALA A 180 23.22 9.36 -25.18
N LEU A 181 23.95 9.59 -24.11
CA LEU A 181 25.28 10.19 -24.10
C LEU A 181 26.29 9.21 -23.51
N SER A 182 27.38 8.99 -24.23
CA SER A 182 28.56 8.29 -23.73
C SER A 182 29.73 9.28 -23.57
N PRO A 183 30.85 8.87 -22.94
CA PRO A 183 32.04 9.72 -22.84
C PRO A 183 32.60 10.18 -24.19
N THR A 184 32.28 9.49 -25.29
CA THR A 184 32.90 9.70 -26.61
C THR A 184 31.90 10.06 -27.71
N HIS A 185 30.64 9.61 -27.61
CA HIS A 185 29.64 9.73 -28.68
C HIS A 185 28.24 10.04 -28.15
N TRP A 186 27.43 10.65 -29.00
CA TRP A 186 25.97 10.79 -28.84
C TRP A 186 25.24 9.66 -29.56
N TYR A 187 24.07 9.31 -29.05
CA TYR A 187 23.17 8.34 -29.68
C TYR A 187 21.74 8.87 -29.67
N SER A 188 21.00 8.61 -30.74
CA SER A 188 19.55 8.83 -30.81
C SER A 188 18.84 7.54 -31.17
N TRP A 189 17.67 7.31 -30.60
CA TRP A 189 16.79 6.22 -30.95
C TRP A 189 15.42 6.75 -31.37
N CYS A 190 14.88 6.23 -32.46
CA CYS A 190 13.53 6.54 -32.92
C CYS A 190 12.72 5.27 -33.09
N SER A 191 11.48 5.30 -32.61
CA SER A 191 10.51 4.24 -32.80
C SER A 191 10.14 4.08 -34.27
N ASP A 192 9.87 2.84 -34.69
CA ASP A 192 9.40 2.55 -36.06
C ASP A 192 8.15 3.34 -36.41
N TYR A 193 7.27 3.59 -35.43
CA TYR A 193 5.99 4.25 -35.63
C TYR A 193 6.12 5.76 -35.79
N VAL A 194 7.21 6.35 -35.31
CA VAL A 194 7.52 7.76 -35.57
C VAL A 194 7.94 7.89 -37.04
N VAL A 195 8.76 6.97 -37.54
CA VAL A 195 9.33 7.03 -38.90
C VAL A 195 8.36 6.52 -39.97
N GLU A 196 7.64 5.44 -39.68
CA GLU A 196 6.75 4.76 -40.60
C GLU A 196 5.28 5.10 -40.27
N ASN A 197 4.50 5.42 -41.31
CA ASN A 197 3.06 5.68 -41.19
C ASN A 197 2.27 4.36 -41.09
N LYS A 198 2.53 3.59 -40.03
CA LYS A 198 1.84 2.31 -39.75
C LYS A 198 0.75 2.50 -38.69
N PHE A 199 -0.44 2.02 -39.00
CA PHE A 199 -1.51 1.90 -38.01
C PHE A 199 -1.17 0.79 -37.00
N ARG A 200 -1.40 1.08 -35.71
CA ARG A 200 -1.38 0.07 -34.64
C ARG A 200 -2.79 -0.46 -34.41
N TRP A 201 -2.91 -1.77 -34.34
CA TRP A 201 -4.15 -2.48 -34.04
C TRP A 201 -4.26 -2.88 -32.56
N SER A 202 -3.20 -2.71 -31.77
CA SER A 202 -3.12 -3.16 -30.38
C SER A 202 -2.40 -2.12 -29.54
N ASP A 203 -2.94 -1.90 -28.34
CA ASP A 203 -2.40 -0.99 -27.31
C ASP A 203 -1.35 -1.67 -26.42
N GLU A 204 -1.04 -2.95 -26.66
CA GLU A 204 -0.10 -3.72 -25.84
C GLU A 204 1.33 -3.66 -26.40
N PRO A 205 2.33 -3.28 -25.58
CA PRO A 205 3.72 -3.25 -25.99
C PRO A 205 4.30 -4.67 -26.11
N LYS A 206 4.95 -4.96 -27.24
CA LYS A 206 5.70 -6.20 -27.45
C LYS A 206 7.19 -5.96 -27.22
N LEU A 207 7.95 -7.02 -26.95
CA LEU A 207 9.42 -6.94 -26.83
C LEU A 207 10.11 -6.29 -28.04
N SER A 208 9.52 -6.37 -29.24
CA SER A 208 10.06 -5.75 -30.47
C SER A 208 9.91 -4.24 -30.54
N ASP A 209 8.99 -3.69 -29.73
CA ASP A 209 8.65 -2.26 -29.69
C ASP A 209 9.47 -1.52 -28.63
N LEU A 210 10.09 -2.27 -27.70
CA LEU A 210 10.94 -1.76 -26.63
C LEU A 210 12.35 -1.40 -27.13
N ILE A 211 13.04 -0.57 -26.35
CA ILE A 211 14.36 -0.05 -26.67
C ILE A 211 15.43 -1.12 -26.35
N PRO A 212 16.22 -1.59 -27.33
CA PRO A 212 17.29 -2.55 -27.10
C PRO A 212 18.57 -1.84 -26.63
N LEU A 213 19.19 -2.31 -25.54
CA LEU A 213 20.46 -1.75 -25.05
C LEU A 213 21.63 -2.74 -25.03
N GLU A 214 21.36 -4.05 -25.10
CA GLU A 214 22.39 -5.11 -25.07
C GLU A 214 22.22 -6.20 -26.14
N THR A 215 21.02 -6.30 -26.72
CA THR A 215 20.65 -7.32 -27.70
C THR A 215 20.27 -6.74 -29.04
N LYS A 216 20.42 -7.54 -30.09
CA LYS A 216 19.82 -7.24 -31.38
C LYS A 216 18.30 -7.28 -31.28
N ARG A 217 17.62 -6.51 -32.13
CA ARG A 217 16.16 -6.31 -32.09
C ARG A 217 15.34 -7.60 -31.98
N ASN A 218 15.71 -8.65 -32.70
CA ASN A 218 15.00 -9.96 -32.71
C ASN A 218 15.76 -11.09 -31.99
N SER A 219 16.79 -10.76 -31.21
CA SER A 219 17.56 -11.74 -30.45
C SER A 219 17.27 -11.62 -28.96
N THR A 220 17.26 -12.75 -28.26
CA THR A 220 17.32 -12.83 -26.79
C THR A 220 18.71 -13.18 -26.28
N ILE A 221 19.65 -13.45 -27.20
CA ILE A 221 21.04 -13.75 -26.86
C ILE A 221 21.77 -12.44 -26.60
N THR A 222 22.23 -12.27 -25.36
CA THR A 222 23.10 -11.17 -24.95
C THR A 222 24.49 -11.37 -25.57
N SER A 223 24.78 -10.61 -26.62
CA SER A 223 26.09 -10.61 -27.29
C SER A 223 27.18 -9.92 -26.45
N ASN A 224 26.80 -9.06 -25.51
CA ASN A 224 27.77 -8.31 -24.70
C ASN A 224 28.30 -9.16 -23.53
N LYS A 225 29.63 -9.32 -23.47
CA LYS A 225 30.29 -9.99 -22.35
C LYS A 225 30.45 -9.07 -21.14
N ASN A 226 30.56 -7.76 -21.37
CA ASN A 226 30.88 -6.75 -20.35
C ASN A 226 29.64 -6.26 -19.60
N LYS A 227 29.84 -5.74 -18.37
CA LYS A 227 28.78 -5.06 -17.61
C LYS A 227 28.54 -3.67 -18.22
N LYS A 228 27.28 -3.25 -18.26
CA LYS A 228 26.87 -1.93 -18.76
C LYS A 228 26.27 -1.10 -17.63
N LEU A 229 26.59 0.19 -17.56
CA LEU A 229 26.00 1.14 -16.61
C LEU A 229 25.14 2.16 -17.35
N ILE A 230 23.89 2.31 -16.92
CA ILE A 230 22.93 3.27 -17.46
C ILE A 230 22.55 4.23 -16.34
N ILE A 231 22.68 5.52 -16.60
CA ILE A 231 22.39 6.60 -15.66
C ILE A 231 21.25 7.45 -16.22
N GLY A 232 20.24 7.75 -15.40
CA GLY A 232 19.11 8.59 -15.79
C GLY A 232 18.56 9.38 -14.61
N HIS A 233 17.54 10.21 -14.84
CA HIS A 233 16.90 10.98 -13.76
C HIS A 233 15.64 10.34 -13.19
N ASN A 234 14.94 9.48 -13.94
CA ASN A 234 13.84 8.70 -13.39
C ASN A 234 13.92 7.28 -13.92
N VAL A 235 14.99 6.61 -13.52
CA VAL A 235 15.36 5.34 -14.16
C VAL A 235 14.30 4.25 -13.97
N GLY A 236 13.51 4.29 -12.90
CA GLY A 236 12.38 3.37 -12.74
C GLY A 236 11.40 3.43 -13.92
N PHE A 237 11.14 4.62 -14.45
CA PHE A 237 10.31 4.83 -15.65
C PHE A 237 11.06 4.40 -16.92
N ASP A 238 12.27 4.92 -17.13
CA ASP A 238 13.06 4.68 -18.35
C ASP A 238 13.37 3.19 -18.54
N ARG A 239 13.75 2.52 -17.44
CA ARG A 239 14.01 1.08 -17.38
C ARG A 239 12.81 0.25 -17.82
N SER A 240 11.59 0.71 -17.54
CA SER A 240 10.39 -0.03 -17.92
C SER A 240 10.26 -0.19 -19.43
N PHE A 241 10.91 0.63 -20.25
CA PHE A 241 10.85 0.49 -21.71
C PHE A 241 12.12 -0.14 -22.32
N VAL A 242 13.03 -0.64 -21.49
CA VAL A 242 14.23 -1.35 -21.94
C VAL A 242 13.92 -2.83 -22.11
N LYS A 243 14.18 -3.34 -23.32
CA LYS A 243 13.83 -4.70 -23.74
C LYS A 243 14.40 -5.78 -22.82
N GLU A 244 15.69 -5.72 -22.50
CA GLU A 244 16.39 -6.78 -21.77
C GLU A 244 15.96 -6.94 -20.31
N GLN A 245 15.25 -5.96 -19.76
CA GLN A 245 14.78 -5.98 -18.38
C GLN A 245 13.65 -6.99 -18.14
N TYR A 246 12.95 -7.36 -19.23
CA TYR A 246 11.85 -8.31 -19.24
C TYR A 246 12.28 -9.77 -19.42
N PHE A 247 13.56 -10.05 -19.71
CA PHE A 247 14.05 -11.42 -19.73
C PHE A 247 14.00 -12.00 -18.31
N ILE A 248 13.80 -13.31 -18.16
CA ILE A 248 13.78 -13.95 -16.82
C ILE A 248 15.18 -13.91 -16.20
N GLN A 249 16.21 -14.24 -16.99
CA GLN A 249 17.60 -14.15 -16.56
C GLN A 249 18.02 -12.69 -16.37
N LYS A 250 18.80 -12.43 -15.32
CA LYS A 250 19.25 -11.09 -14.99
C LYS A 250 20.16 -10.54 -16.09
N SER A 251 19.81 -9.34 -16.60
CA SER A 251 20.63 -8.57 -17.53
C SER A 251 21.93 -8.11 -16.84
N LYS A 252 22.98 -7.87 -17.65
CA LYS A 252 24.26 -7.32 -17.16
C LYS A 252 24.25 -5.79 -17.06
N ALA A 253 23.18 -5.15 -17.49
CA ALA A 253 22.96 -3.72 -17.35
C ALA A 253 22.55 -3.38 -15.91
N SER A 254 23.28 -2.44 -15.32
CA SER A 254 22.97 -1.82 -14.03
C SER A 254 22.47 -0.41 -14.25
N PHE A 255 21.57 0.03 -13.37
CA PHE A 255 20.84 1.28 -13.49
C PHE A 255 21.10 2.17 -12.28
N LEU A 256 21.47 3.42 -12.51
CA LEU A 256 21.73 4.39 -11.45
C LEU A 256 20.85 5.63 -11.63
N ASP A 257 20.06 5.93 -10.61
CA ASP A 257 19.04 6.97 -10.66
C ASP A 257 19.49 8.25 -9.95
N THR A 258 19.70 9.32 -10.71
CA THR A 258 20.13 10.62 -10.16
C THR A 258 19.06 11.26 -9.26
N MET A 259 17.77 10.99 -9.48
CA MET A 259 16.72 11.42 -8.56
C MET A 259 16.83 10.70 -7.22
N SER A 260 17.09 9.39 -7.20
CA SER A 260 17.35 8.64 -5.97
C SER A 260 18.58 9.17 -5.22
N LEU A 261 19.68 9.46 -5.94
CA LEU A 261 20.88 10.06 -5.33
C LEU A 261 20.54 11.42 -4.69
N HIS A 262 19.81 12.28 -5.41
CA HIS A 262 19.37 13.58 -4.93
C HIS A 262 18.46 13.47 -3.70
N ILE A 263 17.48 12.58 -3.69
CA ILE A 263 16.56 12.42 -2.56
C ILE A 263 17.33 11.92 -1.33
N ALA A 264 18.31 11.05 -1.51
CA ALA A 264 19.15 10.56 -0.41
C ALA A 264 20.03 11.68 0.19
N THR A 265 20.59 12.57 -0.62
CA THR A 265 21.50 13.64 -0.16
C THR A 265 20.78 14.93 0.26
N CYS A 266 19.80 15.36 -0.52
CA CYS A 266 19.13 16.66 -0.42
C CYS A 266 17.61 16.55 -0.41
N GLY A 267 17.02 15.37 -0.15
CA GLY A 267 15.57 15.21 -0.18
C GLY A 267 14.80 15.90 0.96
N LEU A 268 13.56 16.28 0.67
CA LEU A 268 12.63 16.90 1.63
C LEU A 268 11.64 15.89 2.23
N THR A 269 11.34 16.03 3.53
CA THR A 269 10.26 15.28 4.21
C THR A 269 8.88 15.73 3.74
N THR A 270 7.83 14.93 3.97
CA THR A 270 6.44 15.28 3.60
C THR A 270 6.01 16.63 4.15
N PHE A 271 6.34 16.91 5.41
CA PHE A 271 5.99 18.19 6.04
C PHE A 271 6.83 19.34 5.47
N GLN A 272 8.13 19.16 5.24
CA GLN A 272 8.96 20.17 4.56
C GLN A 272 8.50 20.45 3.13
N ARG A 273 8.08 19.43 2.35
CA ARG A 273 7.50 19.60 1.01
C ARG A 273 6.23 20.45 1.07
N LEU A 274 5.41 20.25 2.10
CA LEU A 274 4.20 21.03 2.32
C LEU A 274 4.57 22.49 2.64
N LEU A 275 5.55 22.74 3.50
CA LEU A 275 6.08 24.07 3.80
C LEU A 275 6.72 24.75 2.57
N TYR A 276 7.36 23.97 1.69
CA TYR A 276 7.98 24.44 0.46
C TYR A 276 6.92 24.89 -0.57
N LYS A 277 5.86 24.07 -0.77
CA LYS A 277 4.76 24.38 -1.70
C LYS A 277 3.82 25.47 -1.20
N ALA A 278 3.66 25.59 0.12
CA ALA A 278 2.70 26.48 0.75
C ALA A 278 2.95 27.97 0.44
N GLY A 279 4.20 28.38 0.16
CA GLY A 279 4.58 29.78 0.15
C GLY A 279 4.24 30.51 1.46
N GLY A 280 4.47 31.81 1.55
CA GLY A 280 4.17 32.60 2.76
C GLY A 280 2.67 32.82 3.05
N LYS A 281 1.74 32.28 2.25
CA LYS A 281 0.29 32.61 2.27
C LYS A 281 -0.64 31.40 2.47
N SER A 282 -0.17 30.26 2.97
CA SER A 282 -1.04 29.09 3.17
C SER A 282 -1.90 29.20 4.43
N MET A 283 -3.21 28.93 4.27
CA MET A 283 -4.20 28.89 5.36
C MET A 283 -4.25 27.54 6.11
N ARG A 284 -3.32 26.61 5.84
CA ARG A 284 -3.26 25.32 6.55
C ARG A 284 -2.73 25.50 7.96
N LYS A 285 -3.50 25.02 8.95
CA LYS A 285 -3.21 25.17 10.39
C LYS A 285 -1.77 24.75 10.76
N GLU A 286 -1.28 23.64 10.22
CA GLU A 286 0.07 23.13 10.51
C GLU A 286 1.19 24.07 10.02
N VAL A 287 0.97 24.72 8.87
CA VAL A 287 1.92 25.71 8.30
C VAL A 287 1.88 26.99 9.12
N VAL A 288 0.69 27.43 9.49
CA VAL A 288 0.49 28.64 10.31
C VAL A 288 1.11 28.44 11.70
N GLU A 289 0.80 27.34 12.40
CA GLU A 289 1.39 27.02 13.71
C GLU A 289 2.92 26.96 13.66
N HIS A 290 3.49 26.37 12.60
CA HIS A 290 4.95 26.33 12.42
C HIS A 290 5.53 27.72 12.16
N THR A 291 4.89 28.52 11.30
CA THR A 291 5.33 29.87 10.97
C THR A 291 5.22 30.80 12.18
N GLU A 292 4.19 30.65 13.01
CA GLU A 292 4.00 31.38 14.27
C GLU A 292 5.04 30.99 15.31
N LYS A 293 5.35 29.69 15.45
CA LYS A 293 6.46 29.23 16.28
C LYS A 293 7.79 29.81 15.81
N GLN A 294 8.07 29.82 14.52
CA GLN A 294 9.30 30.43 13.99
C GLN A 294 9.36 31.95 14.26
N LYS A 295 8.21 32.65 14.23
CA LYS A 295 8.14 34.08 14.62
C LYS A 295 8.36 34.29 16.12
N GLN A 296 7.92 33.39 16.99
CA GLN A 296 8.15 33.53 18.44
C GLN A 296 9.63 33.45 18.86
N TRP A 297 10.49 32.85 18.03
CA TRP A 297 11.93 32.67 18.31
C TRP A 297 12.85 33.76 17.73
N HIS A 298 12.31 34.91 17.26
CA HIS A 298 13.02 35.92 16.46
C HIS A 298 14.47 36.30 16.91
N SER A 299 15.46 36.01 16.06
CA SER A 299 16.46 36.97 15.53
C SER A 299 17.11 36.35 14.28
N ASP A 300 17.08 37.04 13.14
CA ASP A 300 17.93 36.96 11.92
C ASP A 300 18.63 35.64 11.46
N THR A 301 18.29 34.49 12.00
CA THR A 301 18.94 33.20 11.68
C THR A 301 18.06 32.51 10.65
N ARG A 302 18.36 32.82 9.39
CA ARG A 302 17.70 32.28 8.20
C ARG A 302 17.60 30.76 8.31
N SER A 303 16.37 30.24 8.36
CA SER A 303 16.06 28.81 8.17
C SER A 303 16.50 28.41 6.74
N ASP A 304 17.77 28.03 6.60
CA ASP A 304 18.46 27.88 5.31
C ASP A 304 18.31 26.50 4.66
N TRP A 305 17.57 25.56 5.28
CA TRP A 305 17.29 24.25 4.67
C TRP A 305 16.63 24.33 3.28
N LYS A 306 15.95 25.44 2.96
CA LYS A 306 15.37 25.70 1.62
C LYS A 306 16.41 26.02 0.55
N ARG A 307 17.64 26.43 0.93
CA ARG A 307 18.73 26.72 0.00
C ARG A 307 19.50 25.47 -0.41
N VAL A 308 19.51 24.45 0.44
CA VAL A 308 20.31 23.22 0.25
C VAL A 308 19.48 22.05 -0.28
N SER A 309 18.19 22.27 -0.57
CA SER A 309 17.23 21.23 -0.89
C SER A 309 16.10 21.72 -1.77
N THR A 310 15.57 20.83 -2.61
CA THR A 310 14.54 21.15 -3.60
C THR A 310 13.58 19.96 -3.83
N MET A 311 12.66 20.11 -4.79
CA MET A 311 11.76 19.06 -5.23
C MET A 311 12.47 18.09 -6.21
N ASN A 312 11.85 16.93 -6.44
CA ASN A 312 12.50 15.82 -7.14
C ASN A 312 12.56 15.95 -8.68
N ASN A 313 12.12 17.06 -9.30
CA ASN A 313 12.10 17.13 -10.76
C ASN A 313 13.46 17.56 -11.33
N LEU A 314 13.80 17.11 -12.54
CA LEU A 314 15.12 17.34 -13.14
C LEU A 314 15.49 18.82 -13.18
N ASN A 315 14.56 19.66 -13.60
CA ASN A 315 14.78 21.10 -13.70
C ASN A 315 15.17 21.71 -12.34
N ASP A 316 14.44 21.40 -11.28
CA ASP A 316 14.67 21.95 -9.95
C ASP A 316 15.97 21.40 -9.34
N VAL A 317 16.31 20.13 -9.62
CA VAL A 317 17.58 19.51 -9.20
C VAL A 317 18.76 20.10 -9.96
N TYR A 318 18.62 20.34 -11.26
CA TYR A 318 19.65 20.98 -12.10
C TYR A 318 19.92 22.42 -11.65
N GLN A 319 18.87 23.18 -11.33
CA GLN A 319 19.02 24.53 -10.77
C GLN A 319 19.75 24.53 -9.43
N LEU A 320 19.46 23.56 -8.55
CA LEU A 320 20.10 23.48 -7.23
C LEU A 320 21.59 23.11 -7.29
N HIS A 321 21.95 22.13 -8.14
CA HIS A 321 23.31 21.57 -8.14
C HIS A 321 24.25 22.21 -9.16
N CYS A 322 23.71 22.82 -10.22
CA CYS A 322 24.52 23.34 -11.32
C CYS A 322 24.34 24.85 -11.58
N ASP A 323 23.53 25.56 -10.76
CA ASP A 323 23.15 26.97 -10.97
C ASP A 323 22.72 27.27 -12.43
N GLY A 324 22.14 26.27 -13.08
CA GLY A 324 21.79 26.32 -14.49
C GLY A 324 20.51 27.11 -14.76
N GLU A 325 20.40 27.66 -15.97
CA GLU A 325 19.15 28.27 -16.43
C GLU A 325 18.00 27.24 -16.44
N PRO A 326 16.75 27.67 -16.19
CA PRO A 326 15.60 26.78 -16.21
C PRO A 326 15.46 26.04 -17.54
N LEU A 327 15.23 24.73 -17.48
CA LEU A 327 14.94 23.90 -18.65
C LEU A 327 13.60 24.34 -19.27
N GLN A 328 13.53 24.30 -20.60
CA GLN A 328 12.36 24.75 -21.36
C GLN A 328 11.17 23.79 -21.17
N LYS A 329 10.12 24.24 -20.47
CA LYS A 329 8.96 23.38 -20.14
C LYS A 329 7.95 23.22 -21.29
N SER A 330 7.86 24.17 -22.21
CA SER A 330 6.82 24.23 -23.24
C SER A 330 6.92 23.09 -24.27
N THR A 331 8.12 22.67 -24.64
CA THR A 331 8.33 21.64 -25.67
C THR A 331 7.87 20.26 -25.17
N ARG A 332 7.94 20.01 -23.85
CA ARG A 332 7.49 18.77 -23.21
C ARG A 332 5.98 18.54 -23.32
N GLU A 333 5.18 19.62 -23.36
CA GLU A 333 3.71 19.51 -23.45
C GLU A 333 3.27 18.77 -24.71
N ILE A 334 4.08 18.76 -25.77
CA ILE A 334 3.82 18.01 -27.01
C ILE A 334 3.78 16.50 -26.75
N PHE A 335 4.62 15.96 -25.87
CA PHE A 335 4.57 14.53 -25.53
C PHE A 335 3.37 14.16 -24.65
N VAL A 336 2.77 15.14 -23.96
CA VAL A 336 1.62 14.92 -23.07
C VAL A 336 0.29 15.10 -23.84
N GLU A 337 0.18 16.18 -24.61
CA GLU A 337 -1.07 16.60 -25.26
C GLU A 337 -1.02 16.57 -26.79
N GLY A 338 0.15 16.41 -27.41
CA GLY A 338 0.30 16.40 -28.86
C GLY A 338 -0.11 15.09 -29.52
N SER A 339 0.02 15.06 -30.85
CA SER A 339 -0.20 13.91 -31.71
C SER A 339 1.11 13.39 -32.32
N MET A 340 1.08 12.18 -32.89
CA MET A 340 2.23 11.62 -33.60
C MET A 340 2.67 12.48 -34.81
N ALA A 341 1.73 13.23 -35.42
CA ALA A 341 2.04 14.15 -36.52
C ALA A 341 2.88 15.34 -36.02
N ASP A 342 2.54 15.90 -34.86
CA ASP A 342 3.27 17.01 -34.25
C ASP A 342 4.70 16.59 -33.91
N VAL A 343 4.90 15.37 -33.42
CA VAL A 343 6.22 14.80 -33.12
C VAL A 343 7.09 14.70 -34.38
N ARG A 344 6.48 14.35 -35.54
CA ARG A 344 7.20 14.27 -36.81
C ARG A 344 7.56 15.64 -37.37
N GLU A 345 6.65 16.60 -37.27
CA GLU A 345 6.88 17.98 -37.74
C GLU A 345 7.99 18.67 -36.94
N LYS A 346 7.94 18.54 -35.60
CA LYS A 346 8.87 19.19 -34.67
C LYS A 346 10.01 18.28 -34.20
N PHE A 347 10.32 17.24 -34.97
CA PHE A 347 11.28 16.21 -34.59
C PHE A 347 12.65 16.75 -34.15
N GLN A 348 13.21 17.73 -34.88
CA GLN A 348 14.54 18.29 -34.57
C GLN A 348 14.54 19.07 -33.25
N GLU A 349 13.46 19.81 -32.98
CA GLU A 349 13.30 20.56 -31.73
C GLU A 349 13.16 19.60 -30.55
N LEU A 350 12.32 18.56 -30.71
CA LEU A 350 12.08 17.54 -29.68
C LEU A 350 13.33 16.72 -29.37
N MET A 351 14.10 16.28 -30.37
CA MET A 351 15.37 15.59 -30.13
C MET A 351 16.39 16.47 -29.41
N THR A 352 16.44 17.77 -29.76
CA THR A 352 17.34 18.72 -29.11
C THR A 352 16.92 18.97 -27.66
N TYR A 353 15.63 18.97 -27.38
CA TYR A 353 15.06 19.01 -26.03
C TYR A 353 15.47 17.77 -25.22
N CYS A 354 15.24 16.55 -25.74
CA CYS A 354 15.65 15.30 -25.08
C CYS A 354 17.16 15.25 -24.84
N ALA A 355 17.97 15.73 -25.80
CA ALA A 355 19.40 15.84 -25.61
C ALA A 355 19.77 16.84 -24.50
N GLY A 356 19.04 17.95 -24.37
CA GLY A 356 19.20 18.91 -23.28
C GLY A 356 18.93 18.31 -21.90
N ASP A 357 17.91 17.46 -21.77
CA ASP A 357 17.61 16.74 -20.52
C ASP A 357 18.72 15.73 -20.17
N VAL A 358 19.32 15.06 -21.16
CA VAL A 358 20.51 14.22 -20.98
C VAL A 358 21.75 15.05 -20.57
N GLU A 359 21.97 16.22 -21.16
CA GLU A 359 23.06 17.14 -20.77
C GLU A 359 22.91 17.64 -19.33
N ALA A 360 21.68 17.98 -18.93
CA ALA A 360 21.35 18.38 -17.56
C ALA A 360 21.58 17.22 -16.59
N THR A 361 21.12 16.01 -16.94
CA THR A 361 21.31 14.80 -16.13
C THR A 361 22.79 14.47 -15.94
N HIS A 362 23.63 14.61 -16.98
CA HIS A 362 25.09 14.47 -16.85
C HIS A 362 25.70 15.48 -15.89
N SER A 363 25.32 16.75 -16.04
CA SER A 363 25.85 17.84 -15.20
C SER A 363 25.48 17.65 -13.73
N VAL A 364 24.22 17.26 -13.47
CA VAL A 364 23.74 16.89 -12.13
C VAL A 364 24.52 15.70 -11.58
N PHE A 365 24.72 14.66 -12.37
CA PHE A 365 25.46 13.48 -11.94
C PHE A 365 26.92 13.79 -11.60
N GLN A 366 27.57 14.67 -12.36
CA GLN A 366 28.95 15.11 -12.08
C GLN A 366 29.12 15.73 -10.69
N GLN A 367 28.12 16.48 -10.22
CA GLN A 367 28.13 17.10 -8.90
C GLN A 367 27.66 16.13 -7.80
N LEU A 368 26.59 15.37 -8.07
CA LEU A 368 25.99 14.48 -7.07
C LEU A 368 26.83 13.24 -6.77
N TRP A 369 27.57 12.70 -7.74
CA TRP A 369 28.29 11.43 -7.57
C TRP A 369 29.39 11.49 -6.50
N PRO A 370 30.31 12.48 -6.52
CA PRO A 370 31.30 12.63 -5.44
C PRO A 370 30.65 12.86 -4.08
N GLU A 371 29.62 13.72 -4.02
CA GLU A 371 28.91 14.02 -2.78
C GLU A 371 28.24 12.77 -2.20
N PHE A 372 27.63 11.93 -3.05
CA PHE A 372 27.01 10.69 -2.64
C PHE A 372 28.05 9.74 -2.01
N LEU A 373 29.22 9.58 -2.61
CA LEU A 373 30.27 8.71 -2.06
C LEU A 373 30.82 9.22 -0.73
N GLU A 374 30.92 10.54 -0.55
CA GLU A 374 31.34 11.14 0.73
C GLU A 374 30.30 10.89 1.83
N ARG A 375 29.01 11.08 1.51
CA ARG A 375 27.91 10.98 2.49
C ARG A 375 27.53 9.53 2.81
N PHE A 376 27.82 8.60 1.90
CA PHE A 376 27.56 7.17 2.04
C PHE A 376 28.85 6.38 1.85
N PRO A 377 29.77 6.42 2.84
CA PRO A 377 31.12 5.87 2.69
C PRO A 377 31.15 4.33 2.61
N HIS A 378 30.09 3.65 3.04
CA HIS A 378 30.02 2.19 2.99
C HIS A 378 29.49 1.69 1.63
N PRO A 379 30.25 0.85 0.89
CA PRO A 379 29.89 0.43 -0.48
C PRO A 379 28.59 -0.39 -0.57
N VAL A 380 28.20 -1.05 0.53
CA VAL A 380 26.92 -1.78 0.64
C VAL A 380 25.72 -0.91 0.27
N THR A 381 25.70 0.37 0.61
CA THR A 381 24.56 1.24 0.30
C THR A 381 24.35 1.36 -1.21
N LEU A 382 25.43 1.59 -1.96
CA LEU A 382 25.37 1.62 -3.43
C LEU A 382 24.97 0.26 -4.00
N ALA A 383 25.59 -0.82 -3.53
CA ALA A 383 25.31 -2.18 -4.00
C ALA A 383 23.84 -2.59 -3.78
N GLY A 384 23.29 -2.27 -2.59
CA GLY A 384 21.90 -2.50 -2.25
C GLY A 384 20.92 -1.71 -3.13
N MET A 385 21.18 -0.41 -3.35
CA MET A 385 20.36 0.43 -4.22
C MET A 385 20.29 -0.10 -5.66
N LEU A 386 21.42 -0.57 -6.20
CA LEU A 386 21.50 -1.16 -7.54
C LEU A 386 20.66 -2.44 -7.65
N GLU A 387 20.72 -3.30 -6.62
CA GLU A 387 19.94 -4.55 -6.61
C GLU A 387 18.44 -4.26 -6.48
N MET A 388 18.05 -3.31 -5.62
CA MET A 388 16.65 -2.88 -5.46
C MET A 388 16.05 -2.36 -6.76
N GLY A 389 16.84 -1.62 -7.57
CA GLY A 389 16.41 -1.11 -8.87
C GLY A 389 16.19 -2.19 -9.93
N SER A 390 16.65 -3.43 -9.69
CA SER A 390 16.58 -4.55 -10.65
C SER A 390 15.33 -5.45 -10.53
N ALA A 391 14.35 -5.03 -9.72
CA ALA A 391 13.10 -5.74 -9.46
C ALA A 391 12.39 -6.23 -10.73
N TYR A 392 11.73 -7.38 -10.61
CA TYR A 392 11.11 -8.13 -11.70
C TYR A 392 9.91 -8.93 -11.20
N LEU A 393 8.76 -8.77 -11.85
CA LEU A 393 7.50 -9.42 -11.48
C LEU A 393 6.99 -10.27 -12.66
N PRO A 394 7.12 -11.60 -12.62
CA PRO A 394 6.57 -12.45 -13.68
C PRO A 394 5.04 -12.50 -13.62
N ILE A 395 4.41 -12.54 -14.78
CA ILE A 395 2.96 -12.68 -14.95
C ILE A 395 2.64 -13.74 -16.00
N ASN A 396 1.41 -14.23 -15.97
CA ASN A 396 0.86 -15.12 -16.99
C ASN A 396 -0.57 -14.67 -17.37
N ALA A 397 -1.26 -15.45 -18.20
CA ALA A 397 -2.63 -15.17 -18.64
C ALA A 397 -3.63 -14.88 -17.49
N ASN A 398 -3.34 -15.30 -16.25
CA ASN A 398 -4.16 -15.01 -15.10
C ASN A 398 -4.21 -13.52 -14.75
N TRP A 399 -3.21 -12.72 -15.14
CA TRP A 399 -3.19 -11.27 -14.93
C TRP A 399 -4.37 -10.57 -15.59
N GLU A 400 -4.61 -10.86 -16.88
CA GLU A 400 -5.74 -10.27 -17.61
C GLU A 400 -7.07 -10.83 -17.15
N ARG A 401 -7.13 -12.14 -16.89
CA ARG A 401 -8.31 -12.79 -16.30
C ARG A 401 -8.69 -12.09 -14.99
N TYR A 402 -7.72 -11.80 -14.13
CA TYR A 402 -7.93 -11.11 -12.86
C TYR A 402 -8.46 -9.69 -13.04
N ILE A 403 -7.89 -8.90 -13.95
CA ILE A 403 -8.37 -7.54 -14.22
C ILE A 403 -9.82 -7.59 -14.74
N GLN A 404 -10.08 -8.44 -15.73
CA GLN A 404 -11.41 -8.58 -16.33
C GLN A 404 -12.45 -9.06 -15.31
N GLN A 405 -12.12 -10.06 -14.50
CA GLN A 405 -13.01 -10.56 -13.45
C GLN A 405 -13.24 -9.52 -12.36
N SER A 406 -12.20 -8.84 -11.89
CA SER A 406 -12.32 -7.79 -10.89
C SER A 406 -13.17 -6.62 -11.38
N ASN A 407 -13.01 -6.21 -12.64
CA ASN A 407 -13.83 -5.18 -13.28
C ASN A 407 -15.28 -5.63 -13.44
N ALA A 408 -15.51 -6.84 -13.95
CA ALA A 408 -16.85 -7.37 -14.14
C ALA A 408 -17.63 -7.45 -12.82
N ILE A 409 -16.98 -7.96 -11.75
CA ILE A 409 -17.57 -8.04 -10.42
C ILE A 409 -17.78 -6.64 -9.83
N TYR A 410 -16.83 -5.73 -10.00
CA TYR A 410 -17.00 -4.34 -9.57
C TYR A 410 -18.20 -3.67 -10.28
N ASP A 411 -18.33 -3.82 -11.59
CA ASP A 411 -19.42 -3.25 -12.38
C ASP A 411 -20.76 -3.90 -12.06
N GLU A 412 -20.80 -5.20 -11.80
CA GLU A 412 -21.98 -5.90 -11.28
C GLU A 412 -22.39 -5.35 -9.91
N MET A 413 -21.44 -5.24 -8.98
CA MET A 413 -21.68 -4.71 -7.64
C MET A 413 -22.11 -3.24 -7.68
N GLN A 414 -21.54 -2.41 -8.57
CA GLN A 414 -21.99 -1.03 -8.78
C GLN A 414 -23.40 -0.97 -9.36
N ARG A 415 -23.75 -1.87 -10.29
CA ARG A 415 -25.13 -1.98 -10.81
C ARG A 415 -26.11 -2.44 -9.75
N GLU A 416 -25.76 -3.45 -8.94
CA GLU A 416 -26.55 -3.90 -7.80
C GLU A 416 -26.76 -2.75 -6.80
N LEU A 417 -25.68 -2.07 -6.41
CA LEU A 417 -25.72 -0.90 -5.53
C LEU A 417 -26.67 0.18 -6.06
N LYS A 418 -26.56 0.51 -7.36
CA LYS A 418 -27.42 1.50 -8.01
C LYS A 418 -28.87 1.07 -8.01
N ASN A 419 -29.16 -0.19 -8.34
CA ASN A 419 -30.52 -0.74 -8.35
C ASN A 419 -31.14 -0.74 -6.95
N LEU A 420 -30.39 -1.14 -5.92
CA LEU A 420 -30.86 -1.09 -4.53
C LEU A 420 -31.17 0.35 -4.10
N LEU A 421 -30.30 1.30 -4.44
CA LEU A 421 -30.56 2.72 -4.17
C LEU A 421 -31.77 3.25 -4.93
N MET A 422 -31.96 2.84 -6.19
CA MET A 422 -33.14 3.20 -6.98
C MET A 422 -34.42 2.63 -6.38
N ASN A 423 -34.40 1.36 -5.96
CA ASN A 423 -35.53 0.72 -5.29
C ASN A 423 -35.89 1.42 -3.99
N LEU A 424 -34.89 1.72 -3.14
CA LEU A 424 -35.08 2.49 -1.91
C LEU A 424 -35.67 3.88 -2.17
N ALA A 425 -35.20 4.58 -3.20
CA ALA A 425 -35.75 5.88 -3.60
C ALA A 425 -37.20 5.76 -4.11
N ASN A 426 -37.51 4.73 -4.89
CA ASN A 426 -38.86 4.46 -5.39
C ASN A 426 -39.83 4.13 -4.23
N GLU A 427 -39.44 3.22 -3.33
CA GLU A 427 -40.21 2.86 -2.14
C GLU A 427 -40.46 4.09 -1.25
N THR A 428 -39.43 4.94 -1.09
CA THR A 428 -39.55 6.18 -0.32
C THR A 428 -40.51 7.16 -1.00
N CYS A 429 -40.52 7.25 -2.32
CA CYS A 429 -41.43 8.15 -3.05
C CYS A 429 -42.92 7.83 -2.78
N LEU A 430 -43.26 6.56 -2.51
CA LEU A 430 -44.64 6.16 -2.16
C LEU A 430 -45.15 6.81 -0.86
N PHE A 431 -44.25 7.28 0.01
CA PHE A 431 -44.62 7.90 1.28
C PHE A 431 -45.32 9.27 1.09
N LEU A 432 -45.34 9.79 -0.14
CA LEU A 432 -46.07 11.00 -0.50
C LEU A 432 -47.60 10.80 -0.43
N GLU A 433 -48.12 9.61 -0.75
CA GLU A 433 -49.58 9.36 -0.84
C GLU A 433 -50.29 9.48 0.52
N ASP A 434 -49.64 8.99 1.59
CA ASP A 434 -50.16 8.98 2.97
C ASP A 434 -49.52 10.06 3.87
N GLU A 435 -48.71 10.97 3.31
CA GLU A 435 -47.88 11.94 4.05
C GLU A 435 -46.97 11.34 5.15
N ARG A 436 -46.69 10.03 5.09
CA ARG A 436 -45.90 9.27 6.08
C ARG A 436 -44.47 9.79 6.29
N TYR A 437 -43.96 10.57 5.35
CA TYR A 437 -42.65 11.21 5.47
C TYR A 437 -42.59 12.23 6.62
N LYS A 438 -43.73 12.82 7.03
CA LYS A 438 -43.81 13.77 8.16
C LYS A 438 -43.51 13.09 9.50
N GLU A 439 -43.81 11.79 9.63
CA GLU A 439 -43.55 11.00 10.83
C GLU A 439 -42.14 10.38 10.89
N ASP A 440 -41.38 10.43 9.78
CA ASP A 440 -40.07 9.78 9.64
C ASP A 440 -38.91 10.75 9.97
N PRO A 441 -38.11 10.48 11.03
CA PRO A 441 -37.01 11.37 11.47
C PRO A 441 -35.90 11.63 10.44
N TRP A 442 -35.79 10.82 9.37
CA TRP A 442 -34.79 11.00 8.32
C TRP A 442 -35.29 11.77 7.09
N LEU A 443 -36.58 11.62 6.77
CA LEU A 443 -37.17 12.04 5.50
C LEU A 443 -37.97 13.35 5.57
N TRP A 444 -38.33 13.79 6.78
CA TRP A 444 -39.19 14.97 7.01
C TRP A 444 -38.63 16.28 6.43
N ASP A 445 -37.30 16.43 6.35
CA ASP A 445 -36.62 17.64 5.88
C ASP A 445 -36.27 17.64 4.39
N LEU A 446 -36.67 16.59 3.65
CA LEU A 446 -36.48 16.55 2.20
C LEU A 446 -37.51 17.44 1.50
N ASP A 447 -37.18 17.94 0.31
CA ASP A 447 -38.09 18.80 -0.47
C ASP A 447 -39.15 17.96 -1.20
N TRP A 448 -40.28 17.72 -0.52
CA TRP A 448 -41.44 16.98 -1.02
C TRP A 448 -42.36 17.79 -1.94
N SER A 449 -41.97 19.00 -2.36
CA SER A 449 -42.82 19.84 -3.22
C SER A 449 -43.09 19.21 -4.59
N VAL A 450 -44.37 19.20 -4.96
CA VAL A 450 -44.86 18.63 -6.23
C VAL A 450 -45.20 19.75 -7.21
N THR A 451 -44.80 19.60 -8.47
CA THR A 451 -45.29 20.48 -9.54
C THR A 451 -46.50 19.86 -10.22
N ASN A 452 -47.62 20.58 -10.18
CA ASN A 452 -48.87 20.18 -10.84
C ASN A 452 -48.89 20.61 -12.32
N TYR A 453 -49.60 19.84 -13.16
CA TYR A 453 -49.84 20.21 -14.56
C TYR A 453 -50.74 21.46 -14.64
N LYS A 454 -50.33 22.46 -15.44
CA LYS A 454 -51.20 23.58 -15.85
C LYS A 454 -51.65 23.34 -17.29
N LEU A 455 -52.93 23.09 -17.50
CA LEU A 455 -53.51 22.92 -18.84
C LEU A 455 -53.52 24.24 -19.61
N LYS A 456 -53.54 24.18 -20.95
CA LYS A 456 -53.77 25.37 -21.79
C LYS A 456 -55.16 25.94 -21.44
N LYS A 457 -55.21 27.21 -20.98
CA LYS A 457 -56.49 27.91 -20.75
C LYS A 457 -57.17 28.17 -22.10
N GLU A 458 -58.47 27.88 -22.20
CA GLU A 458 -59.28 28.35 -23.32
C GLU A 458 -59.23 29.87 -23.39
N THR A 459 -58.69 30.40 -24.49
CA THR A 459 -58.76 31.84 -24.77
C THR A 459 -60.18 32.18 -25.19
N SER A 460 -60.99 32.73 -24.29
CA SER A 460 -62.30 33.30 -24.65
C SER A 460 -62.09 34.54 -25.54
N LYS A 461 -62.13 34.39 -26.86
CA LYS A 461 -62.20 35.54 -27.77
C LYS A 461 -63.59 36.19 -27.62
N LYS A 462 -63.61 37.45 -27.20
CA LYS A 462 -64.83 38.28 -27.12
C LYS A 462 -65.32 38.62 -28.54
N SER A 463 -66.48 38.05 -28.88
CA SER A 463 -67.54 38.44 -29.82
C SER A 463 -67.30 39.54 -30.87
N THR A 464 -67.46 39.16 -32.15
CA THR A 464 -68.40 39.83 -33.09
C THR A 464 -68.81 38.89 -34.24
N SER A 465 -70.13 38.75 -34.42
CA SER A 465 -70.92 38.13 -35.51
C SER A 465 -70.89 36.59 -35.74
N PRO A 466 -72.06 35.96 -36.03
CA PRO A 466 -72.21 34.50 -36.06
C PRO A 466 -71.81 33.94 -37.43
N ALA A 467 -70.72 33.18 -37.46
CA ALA A 467 -70.35 32.37 -38.61
C ALA A 467 -70.25 30.91 -38.17
N THR A 468 -71.12 30.11 -38.79
CA THR A 468 -71.05 28.67 -39.07
C THR A 468 -69.87 27.92 -38.47
N SER A 469 -70.16 26.88 -37.67
CA SER A 469 -69.18 25.90 -37.19
C SER A 469 -68.44 25.27 -38.38
N THR A 470 -67.32 25.86 -38.77
CA THR A 470 -66.42 25.30 -39.78
C THR A 470 -65.53 24.28 -39.07
N PRO A 471 -65.46 23.02 -39.55
CA PRO A 471 -64.48 22.05 -39.10
C PRO A 471 -63.05 22.62 -39.28
N LEU A 472 -62.11 22.28 -38.40
CA LEU A 472 -60.71 22.75 -38.44
C LEU A 472 -59.87 22.13 -39.57
N LEU A 473 -60.44 21.18 -40.30
CA LEU A 473 -59.92 20.55 -41.52
C LEU A 473 -61.01 20.66 -42.58
N ASP A 474 -60.69 21.18 -43.76
CA ASP A 474 -61.66 21.40 -44.83
C ASP A 474 -62.39 20.10 -45.22
N GLU A 475 -63.73 20.18 -45.38
CA GLU A 475 -64.57 19.11 -45.90
C GLU A 475 -64.48 19.08 -47.44
N ASP A 476 -63.38 18.57 -47.97
CA ASP A 476 -63.36 18.14 -49.37
C ASP A 476 -64.20 16.84 -49.48
N GLU A 477 -65.20 16.81 -50.37
CA GLU A 477 -66.07 15.64 -50.61
C GLU A 477 -65.24 14.43 -51.08
N THR A 478 -64.93 13.53 -50.15
CA THR A 478 -64.35 12.22 -50.42
C THR A 478 -65.34 11.15 -49.98
N ASP A 479 -65.78 10.28 -50.90
CA ASP A 479 -66.69 9.15 -50.62
C ASP A 479 -66.04 7.99 -49.83
N ASP A 480 -64.78 8.15 -49.41
CA ASP A 480 -64.06 7.14 -48.64
C ASP A 480 -64.41 7.20 -47.15
N GLU A 481 -65.26 6.28 -46.69
CA GLU A 481 -65.78 6.23 -45.31
C GLU A 481 -64.65 6.11 -44.25
N GLU A 482 -63.52 5.46 -44.57
CA GLU A 482 -62.39 5.35 -43.64
C GLU A 482 -61.67 6.69 -43.44
N GLU A 483 -61.51 7.46 -44.51
CA GLU A 483 -60.86 8.78 -44.50
C GLU A 483 -61.71 9.77 -43.69
N VAL A 484 -63.04 9.74 -43.87
CA VAL A 484 -64.00 10.54 -43.09
C VAL A 484 -63.95 10.17 -41.61
N TYR A 485 -63.95 8.87 -41.28
CA TYR A 485 -63.83 8.42 -39.89
C TYR A 485 -62.49 8.84 -39.26
N ARG A 486 -61.37 8.70 -39.97
CA ARG A 486 -60.05 9.16 -39.51
C ARG A 486 -60.05 10.66 -39.23
N ARG A 487 -60.62 11.48 -40.13
CA ARG A 487 -60.71 12.94 -39.96
C ARG A 487 -61.61 13.32 -38.79
N GLN A 488 -62.71 12.60 -38.57
CA GLN A 488 -63.55 12.79 -37.37
C GLN A 488 -62.80 12.47 -36.08
N VAL A 489 -62.02 11.38 -36.06
CA VAL A 489 -61.16 11.03 -34.92
C VAL A 489 -60.07 12.08 -34.72
N ILE A 490 -59.41 12.53 -35.78
CA ILE A 490 -58.38 13.58 -35.72
C ILE A 490 -58.99 14.90 -35.22
N ASN A 491 -60.15 15.32 -35.74
CA ASN A 491 -60.85 16.51 -35.24
C ASN A 491 -61.30 16.35 -33.79
N LYS A 492 -61.68 15.15 -33.35
CA LYS A 492 -61.96 14.84 -31.94
C LYS A 492 -60.71 14.96 -31.06
N VAL A 493 -59.55 14.56 -31.58
CA VAL A 493 -58.24 14.69 -30.90
C VAL A 493 -57.74 16.15 -30.91
N LEU A 494 -57.92 16.89 -32.00
CA LEU A 494 -57.60 18.32 -32.08
C LEU A 494 -58.49 19.15 -31.14
N ARG A 495 -59.77 18.78 -30.98
CA ARG A 495 -60.65 19.36 -29.94
C ARG A 495 -60.16 19.10 -28.51
N THR A 496 -59.31 18.10 -28.29
CA THR A 496 -58.65 17.87 -27.00
C THR A 496 -57.35 18.65 -26.80
N GLU A 497 -57.01 19.61 -27.68
CA GLU A 497 -55.82 20.47 -27.52
C GLU A 497 -55.82 21.25 -26.18
N SER A 498 -56.99 21.62 -25.66
CA SER A 498 -57.14 22.24 -24.34
C SER A 498 -56.75 21.33 -23.16
N ARG A 499 -56.67 20.01 -23.39
CA ARG A 499 -56.23 18.99 -22.42
C ARG A 499 -54.72 18.73 -22.49
N ILE A 500 -54.00 19.41 -23.39
CA ILE A 500 -52.54 19.32 -23.47
C ILE A 500 -51.91 20.26 -22.42
N PRO A 501 -50.89 19.81 -21.67
CA PRO A 501 -50.16 20.67 -20.74
C PRO A 501 -49.63 21.93 -21.42
N LYS A 502 -49.83 23.10 -20.81
CA LYS A 502 -49.34 24.39 -21.32
C LYS A 502 -47.83 24.40 -21.51
N ASN A 503 -47.10 23.75 -20.60
CA ASN A 503 -45.66 23.50 -20.68
C ASN A 503 -45.41 22.01 -20.38
N SER A 504 -44.44 21.37 -21.04
CA SER A 504 -44.03 20.00 -20.68
C SER A 504 -43.30 20.03 -19.33
N VAL A 505 -43.95 19.56 -18.26
CA VAL A 505 -43.35 19.48 -16.93
C VAL A 505 -42.75 18.10 -16.73
N PHE A 506 -41.43 18.03 -16.52
CA PHE A 506 -40.72 16.79 -16.29
C PHE A 506 -41.16 16.15 -14.95
N MET A 507 -41.71 14.92 -15.04
CA MET A 507 -42.16 14.10 -13.90
C MET A 507 -43.11 14.84 -12.94
N ALA A 508 -44.17 15.48 -13.44
CA ALA A 508 -45.18 16.09 -12.59
C ALA A 508 -45.93 15.03 -11.75
N GLY A 509 -46.23 15.37 -10.49
CA GLY A 509 -46.71 14.43 -9.47
C GLY A 509 -45.63 13.88 -8.53
N TYR A 510 -44.34 13.98 -8.91
CA TYR A 510 -43.22 13.49 -8.08
C TYR A 510 -42.59 14.60 -7.22
N PRO A 511 -42.05 14.26 -6.04
CA PRO A 511 -41.39 15.23 -5.17
C PRO A 511 -40.10 15.75 -5.81
N LYS A 512 -39.70 16.99 -5.49
CA LYS A 512 -38.56 17.65 -6.13
C LYS A 512 -37.25 16.90 -5.92
N TRP A 513 -36.98 16.42 -4.69
CA TRP A 513 -35.76 15.65 -4.40
C TRP A 513 -35.63 14.40 -5.30
N TYR A 514 -36.75 13.74 -5.64
CA TYR A 514 -36.76 12.55 -6.48
C TYR A 514 -36.58 12.91 -7.97
N ARG A 515 -37.22 14.01 -8.41
CA ARG A 515 -37.05 14.53 -9.78
C ARG A 515 -35.62 14.93 -10.10
N GLU A 516 -34.91 15.48 -9.12
CA GLU A 516 -33.49 15.82 -9.25
C GLU A 516 -32.57 14.59 -9.42
N LEU A 517 -33.06 13.39 -9.08
CA LEU A 517 -32.34 12.13 -9.28
C LEU A 517 -32.62 11.49 -10.65
N CYS A 518 -33.59 11.99 -11.40
CA CYS A 518 -34.02 11.41 -12.67
C CYS A 518 -33.47 12.22 -13.85
N LYS A 519 -32.86 11.55 -14.83
CA LYS A 519 -32.49 12.19 -16.10
C LYS A 519 -33.72 12.53 -16.92
N ARG A 520 -33.64 13.58 -17.75
CA ARG A 520 -34.69 13.90 -18.72
C ARG A 520 -34.69 12.89 -19.87
N PRO A 521 -35.87 12.52 -20.43
CA PRO A 521 -35.96 11.53 -21.52
C PRO A 521 -35.22 11.94 -22.80
N SER A 522 -34.89 13.23 -22.93
CA SER A 522 -34.12 13.79 -24.05
C SER A 522 -32.60 13.59 -23.94
N ALA A 523 -32.09 12.96 -22.87
CA ALA A 523 -30.67 12.70 -22.69
C ALA A 523 -30.25 11.38 -23.36
N GLU A 524 -29.06 11.33 -23.98
CA GLU A 524 -28.54 10.15 -24.69
C GLU A 524 -28.44 8.90 -23.78
N ASP A 525 -28.03 9.08 -22.52
CA ASP A 525 -27.91 8.02 -21.51
C ASP A 525 -29.11 7.96 -20.55
N TRP A 526 -30.34 8.15 -21.05
CA TRP A 526 -31.53 8.13 -20.20
C TRP A 526 -31.87 6.70 -19.73
N GLN A 527 -32.14 6.57 -18.42
CA GLN A 527 -32.63 5.35 -17.80
C GLN A 527 -33.88 5.67 -16.97
N PRO A 528 -34.91 4.80 -16.96
CA PRO A 528 -36.11 5.02 -16.17
C PRO A 528 -35.81 5.03 -14.66
N GLY A 529 -36.48 5.92 -13.93
CA GLY A 529 -36.31 6.07 -12.48
C GLY A 529 -35.13 6.97 -12.06
N PRO A 530 -34.77 6.97 -10.76
CA PRO A 530 -33.77 7.88 -10.17
C PRO A 530 -32.34 7.44 -10.50
N SER A 531 -31.99 7.48 -11.79
CA SER A 531 -30.75 6.95 -12.35
C SER A 531 -29.49 7.77 -12.04
N GLN A 532 -29.61 8.96 -11.46
CA GLN A 532 -28.47 9.79 -11.02
C GLN A 532 -28.09 9.56 -9.56
N ILE A 533 -28.79 8.68 -8.84
CA ILE A 533 -28.50 8.39 -7.42
C ILE A 533 -27.09 7.81 -7.24
N SER A 534 -26.34 8.37 -6.28
CA SER A 534 -25.02 7.86 -5.91
C SER A 534 -24.76 8.04 -4.41
N THR A 535 -23.88 7.21 -3.85
CA THR A 535 -23.50 7.24 -2.42
C THR A 535 -22.83 8.55 -1.96
N GLN A 536 -22.51 9.45 -2.89
CA GLN A 536 -21.99 10.79 -2.58
C GLN A 536 -23.08 11.83 -2.35
N MET A 537 -24.32 11.55 -2.76
CA MET A 537 -25.43 12.49 -2.63
C MET A 537 -25.93 12.56 -1.18
N ARG A 538 -26.27 13.76 -0.72
CA ARG A 538 -26.74 14.00 0.67
C ARG A 538 -28.05 13.28 1.01
N VAL A 539 -28.87 12.99 0.00
CA VAL A 539 -30.14 12.26 0.17
C VAL A 539 -29.91 10.79 0.51
N VAL A 540 -28.80 10.17 0.08
CA VAL A 540 -28.58 8.73 0.22
C VAL A 540 -28.44 8.26 1.67
N PRO A 541 -27.65 8.90 2.55
CA PRO A 541 -27.63 8.55 3.97
C PRO A 541 -29.00 8.60 4.66
N LYS A 542 -29.91 9.47 4.20
CA LYS A 542 -31.29 9.57 4.70
C LYS A 542 -32.17 8.44 4.16
N LEU A 543 -32.09 8.13 2.87
CA LEU A 543 -32.79 7.00 2.25
C LEU A 543 -32.39 5.66 2.87
N LEU A 544 -31.12 5.52 3.25
CA LEU A 544 -30.60 4.34 3.96
C LEU A 544 -30.96 4.31 5.45
N ARG A 545 -31.62 5.37 5.97
CA ARG A 545 -31.93 5.58 7.39
C ARG A 545 -30.75 5.24 8.30
N LEU A 546 -29.58 5.81 7.99
CA LEU A 546 -28.37 5.49 8.74
C LEU A 546 -28.47 5.99 10.18
N THR A 547 -27.90 5.21 11.10
CA THR A 547 -27.80 5.52 12.53
C THR A 547 -26.34 5.55 12.99
N TRP A 548 -26.04 6.42 13.94
CA TRP A 548 -24.79 6.45 14.69
C TRP A 548 -25.07 6.06 16.15
N GLU A 549 -24.50 4.95 16.62
CA GLU A 549 -24.79 4.35 17.93
C GLU A 549 -26.29 4.14 18.20
N GLY A 550 -27.07 3.88 17.15
CA GLY A 550 -28.53 3.71 17.24
C GLY A 550 -29.33 5.02 17.24
N PHE A 551 -28.69 6.18 17.08
CA PHE A 551 -29.36 7.48 16.91
C PHE A 551 -29.41 7.88 15.43
N PRO A 552 -30.51 8.49 14.94
CA PRO A 552 -30.64 8.87 13.52
C PRO A 552 -29.65 9.94 13.09
N LEU A 553 -29.12 9.79 11.88
CA LEU A 553 -28.23 10.76 11.26
C LEU A 553 -29.00 11.92 10.61
N HIS A 554 -28.50 13.13 10.81
CA HIS A 554 -29.01 14.37 10.24
C HIS A 554 -27.86 15.24 9.72
N TYR A 555 -28.13 16.04 8.69
CA TYR A 555 -27.16 16.95 8.09
C TYR A 555 -27.55 18.39 8.40
N ASP A 556 -26.68 19.11 9.11
CA ASP A 556 -26.81 20.54 9.38
C ASP A 556 -25.85 21.35 8.49
N GLU A 557 -26.26 22.53 8.03
CA GLU A 557 -25.44 23.36 7.14
C GLU A 557 -24.19 23.94 7.84
N LYS A 558 -24.30 24.25 9.14
CA LYS A 558 -23.20 24.84 9.93
C LYS A 558 -22.24 23.76 10.40
N HIS A 559 -22.76 22.66 10.95
CA HIS A 559 -21.98 21.64 11.65
C HIS A 559 -21.66 20.39 10.81
N GLY A 560 -22.35 20.18 9.68
CA GLY A 560 -22.20 19.01 8.80
C GLY A 560 -23.02 17.81 9.27
N TRP A 561 -22.56 16.58 8.97
CA TRP A 561 -23.24 15.36 9.43
C TRP A 561 -23.06 15.14 10.94
N GLY A 562 -24.18 14.89 11.61
CA GLY A 562 -24.29 14.54 13.02
C GLY A 562 -25.47 13.60 13.26
N TYR A 563 -25.77 13.33 14.53
CA TYR A 563 -26.88 12.48 14.94
C TYR A 563 -27.76 13.18 15.97
N LEU A 564 -29.05 12.84 15.97
CA LEU A 564 -30.07 13.47 16.80
C LEU A 564 -30.36 12.62 18.03
N ILE A 565 -30.34 13.26 19.20
CA ILE A 565 -30.66 12.64 20.49
C ILE A 565 -31.90 13.34 21.07
N PRO A 566 -32.91 12.59 21.55
CA PRO A 566 -34.01 13.18 22.31
C PRO A 566 -33.49 13.94 23.55
N GLY A 567 -33.77 15.25 23.62
CA GLY A 567 -33.38 16.15 24.71
C GLY A 567 -34.47 16.31 25.77
N ARG A 568 -34.19 17.14 26.80
CA ARG A 568 -35.18 17.51 27.83
C ARG A 568 -36.39 18.19 27.19
N GLU A 569 -37.57 17.87 27.71
CA GLU A 569 -38.83 18.55 27.43
C GLU A 569 -38.64 20.06 27.52
N ASP A 570 -39.25 20.76 26.55
CA ASP A 570 -39.10 22.18 26.34
C ASP A 570 -39.43 22.99 27.61
N SER A 571 -38.81 24.16 27.70
CA SER A 571 -39.06 25.14 28.76
C SER A 571 -40.57 25.35 28.88
N GLU A 572 -41.09 25.53 30.10
CA GLU A 572 -42.50 25.83 30.42
C GLU A 572 -43.16 26.92 29.53
N ILE A 573 -42.34 27.67 28.78
CA ILE A 573 -42.66 28.68 27.78
C ILE A 573 -43.33 28.10 26.51
N GLU A 574 -42.90 26.95 25.95
CA GLU A 574 -43.55 26.38 24.74
C GLU A 574 -44.92 25.77 25.07
N ALA A 575 -45.02 25.08 26.21
CA ALA A 575 -46.28 24.57 26.73
C ALA A 575 -47.29 25.68 27.11
N GLU A 576 -46.82 26.91 27.33
CA GLU A 576 -47.67 28.09 27.58
C GLU A 576 -48.07 28.79 26.27
N LEU A 577 -47.21 28.75 25.24
CA LEU A 577 -47.51 29.28 23.91
C LEU A 577 -48.53 28.42 23.15
N ASP A 578 -48.47 27.08 23.27
CA ASP A 578 -49.47 26.16 22.69
C ASP A 578 -50.84 26.27 23.36
N ARG A 579 -50.88 26.63 24.65
CA ARG A 579 -52.13 26.91 25.37
C ARG A 579 -52.79 28.23 24.94
N GLN A 580 -52.04 29.15 24.34
CA GLN A 580 -52.52 30.48 23.94
C GLN A 580 -52.98 30.56 22.48
N ASP A 581 -52.51 29.66 21.59
CA ASP A 581 -52.92 29.66 20.17
C ASP A 581 -52.91 28.25 19.56
N PRO A 582 -54.03 27.50 19.62
CA PRO A 582 -54.13 26.12 19.12
C PRO A 582 -54.02 25.97 17.59
N ASP A 583 -54.11 27.06 16.83
CA ASP A 583 -54.10 27.05 15.36
C ASP A 583 -52.79 27.61 14.76
N ARG A 584 -51.79 27.93 15.60
CA ARG A 584 -50.54 28.58 15.18
C ARG A 584 -49.64 27.71 14.28
N ASP A 585 -49.88 26.40 14.24
CA ASP A 585 -48.88 25.41 13.80
C ASP A 585 -49.33 24.43 12.71
N LYS A 586 -50.23 24.83 11.80
CA LYS A 586 -50.60 23.97 10.65
C LYS A 586 -49.62 24.00 9.47
N ASP A 587 -48.69 24.96 9.40
CA ASP A 587 -47.87 25.22 8.20
C ASP A 587 -46.34 25.30 8.43
N LYS A 588 -45.82 24.92 9.60
CA LYS A 588 -44.37 24.76 9.81
C LYS A 588 -44.02 23.32 10.16
N HIS A 589 -42.99 22.81 9.49
CA HIS A 589 -42.47 21.46 9.63
C HIS A 589 -42.02 21.18 11.08
N MET A 590 -42.93 20.72 11.94
CA MET A 590 -42.58 20.20 13.26
C MET A 590 -41.79 18.91 13.11
N PHE A 591 -40.67 18.82 13.83
CA PHE A 591 -39.84 17.62 13.87
C PHE A 591 -40.58 16.48 14.60
N PRO A 592 -40.60 15.23 14.08
CA PRO A 592 -41.35 14.12 14.67
C PRO A 592 -40.65 13.54 15.92
N ILE A 593 -40.79 14.24 17.05
CA ILE A 593 -40.11 13.90 18.31
C ILE A 593 -40.63 12.60 18.96
N GLU A 594 -41.93 12.31 18.88
CA GLU A 594 -42.51 11.09 19.45
C GLU A 594 -42.03 9.84 18.71
N SER A 595 -42.02 9.89 17.38
CA SER A 595 -41.45 8.85 16.53
C SER A 595 -39.95 8.63 16.80
N LEU A 596 -39.19 9.71 17.03
CA LEU A 596 -37.79 9.64 17.41
C LEU A 596 -37.61 8.93 18.76
N LYS A 597 -38.34 9.36 19.79
CA LYS A 597 -38.28 8.75 21.14
C LYS A 597 -38.62 7.25 21.07
N ALA A 598 -39.69 6.88 20.37
CA ALA A 598 -40.08 5.48 20.17
C ALA A 598 -38.99 4.67 19.43
N PHE A 599 -38.37 5.24 18.39
CA PHE A 599 -37.31 4.58 17.64
C PHE A 599 -36.04 4.35 18.47
N VAL A 600 -35.57 5.37 19.18
CA VAL A 600 -34.34 5.28 19.99
C VAL A 600 -34.55 4.31 21.15
N SER A 601 -35.72 4.33 21.82
CA SER A 601 -36.06 3.38 22.89
C SER A 601 -36.01 1.93 22.41
N LYS A 602 -36.52 1.64 21.21
CA LYS A 602 -36.49 0.29 20.62
C LYS A 602 -35.09 -0.13 20.22
N THR A 603 -34.33 0.76 19.58
CA THR A 603 -32.97 0.47 19.09
C THR A 603 -32.00 0.20 20.25
N LYS A 604 -32.09 0.97 21.33
CA LYS A 604 -31.25 0.75 22.53
C LYS A 604 -31.60 -0.54 23.27
N LYS A 605 -32.86 -1.00 23.23
CA LYS A 605 -33.26 -2.32 23.76
C LYS A 605 -32.54 -3.46 23.06
N LEU A 606 -32.56 -3.43 21.72
CA LEU A 606 -31.88 -4.41 20.87
C LEU A 606 -30.37 -4.43 21.10
N ASP A 607 -29.76 -3.27 21.36
CA ASP A 607 -28.34 -3.19 21.67
C ASP A 607 -28.01 -3.80 23.05
N ILE A 608 -28.86 -3.57 24.06
CA ILE A 608 -28.72 -4.14 25.41
C ILE A 608 -28.91 -5.67 25.39
N GLU A 609 -29.90 -6.18 24.65
CA GLU A 609 -30.16 -7.62 24.52
C GLU A 609 -29.02 -8.37 23.80
N LYS A 610 -28.34 -7.70 22.86
CA LYS A 610 -27.14 -8.22 22.18
C LYS A 610 -25.92 -8.27 23.11
N ASP A 611 -25.70 -7.23 23.91
CA ASP A 611 -24.57 -7.16 24.85
C ASP A 611 -24.69 -8.17 26.00
N LEU A 612 -25.90 -8.64 26.32
CA LEU A 612 -26.20 -9.62 27.38
C LEU A 612 -26.06 -11.11 26.95
N GLY A 613 -25.66 -11.39 25.71
CA GLY A 613 -25.27 -12.75 25.30
C GLY A 613 -26.43 -13.75 25.05
N THR A 614 -27.66 -13.28 24.82
CA THR A 614 -28.75 -14.17 24.40
C THR A 614 -28.62 -14.46 22.91
N ILE A 615 -28.23 -15.69 22.56
CA ILE A 615 -27.93 -16.14 21.20
C ILE A 615 -29.11 -15.88 20.25
N THR A 616 -28.90 -15.05 19.24
CA THR A 616 -29.47 -15.28 17.89
C THR A 616 -28.30 -15.51 16.93
N PRO A 617 -28.35 -16.52 16.04
CA PRO A 617 -27.26 -16.77 15.10
C PRO A 617 -27.02 -15.55 14.20
N PRO A 618 -25.82 -15.42 13.59
CA PRO A 618 -25.57 -14.41 12.58
C PRO A 618 -26.65 -14.56 11.50
N LEU A 619 -27.43 -13.49 11.29
CA LEU A 619 -28.44 -13.48 10.24
C LEU A 619 -27.70 -13.38 8.91
N LEU A 620 -27.49 -14.55 8.29
CA LEU A 620 -27.05 -14.86 6.93
C LEU A 620 -25.61 -15.38 6.80
N GLY A 621 -25.53 -16.69 6.49
CA GLY A 621 -24.40 -17.26 5.76
C GLY A 621 -24.43 -16.88 4.28
N PRO A 622 -23.35 -17.14 3.53
CA PRO A 622 -23.14 -16.65 2.16
C PRO A 622 -24.07 -17.23 1.07
N ASP A 623 -24.97 -18.16 1.39
CA ASP A 623 -25.77 -18.92 0.41
C ASP A 623 -27.28 -18.58 0.38
N PHE A 624 -27.71 -17.40 0.88
CA PHE A 624 -29.13 -17.06 0.91
C PHE A 624 -29.60 -16.39 -0.40
N ASP A 625 -30.26 -17.16 -1.26
CA ASP A 625 -30.90 -16.72 -2.49
C ASP A 625 -32.16 -15.87 -2.20
N SER A 626 -32.07 -14.57 -2.44
CA SER A 626 -33.15 -13.60 -2.22
C SER A 626 -34.16 -13.48 -3.37
N SER A 627 -34.02 -14.28 -4.44
CA SER A 627 -34.91 -14.22 -5.59
C SER A 627 -36.29 -14.87 -5.36
N ALA A 628 -36.49 -15.55 -4.23
CA ALA A 628 -37.68 -16.37 -3.95
C ALA A 628 -38.63 -15.84 -2.85
N MET A 629 -38.59 -14.55 -2.47
CA MET A 629 -39.50 -14.02 -1.44
C MET A 629 -40.52 -12.99 -1.96
N ASP A 630 -41.79 -13.28 -1.68
CA ASP A 630 -42.99 -12.49 -1.94
C ASP A 630 -42.95 -11.11 -1.24
N PRO A 631 -43.31 -9.99 -1.90
CA PRO A 631 -43.40 -8.65 -1.31
C PRO A 631 -44.24 -8.55 -0.02
N SER A 632 -45.14 -9.51 0.25
CA SER A 632 -45.95 -9.55 1.48
C SER A 632 -45.14 -9.90 2.75
N GLU A 633 -44.01 -10.61 2.63
CA GLU A 633 -43.12 -10.96 3.75
C GLU A 633 -42.31 -9.75 4.24
N ARG A 634 -42.04 -8.76 3.37
CA ARG A 634 -41.31 -7.51 3.70
C ARG A 634 -42.06 -6.63 4.72
N SER A 635 -43.40 -6.73 4.75
CA SER A 635 -44.28 -6.03 5.68
C SER A 635 -44.31 -6.66 7.09
N LYS A 636 -43.93 -7.95 7.21
CA LYS A 636 -43.91 -8.68 8.50
C LYS A 636 -42.76 -8.22 9.41
N HIS A 637 -41.65 -7.73 8.85
CA HIS A 637 -40.51 -7.24 9.64
C HIS A 637 -40.80 -5.89 10.32
N TRP A 638 -41.50 -4.98 9.62
CA TRP A 638 -42.03 -3.73 10.19
C TRP A 638 -43.09 -3.98 11.26
N LYS A 639 -43.94 -5.02 11.09
CA LYS A 639 -44.91 -5.44 12.12
C LYS A 639 -44.21 -6.01 13.36
N LYS A 640 -43.19 -6.87 13.22
CA LYS A 640 -42.42 -7.43 14.34
C LYS A 640 -41.69 -6.38 15.19
N ILE A 641 -41.22 -5.29 14.58
CA ILE A 641 -40.60 -4.14 15.28
C ILE A 641 -41.67 -3.18 15.85
N LYS A 642 -42.86 -3.11 15.24
CA LYS A 642 -44.03 -2.42 15.82
C LYS A 642 -44.52 -3.09 17.10
N ASP A 643 -44.49 -4.42 17.17
CA ASP A 643 -45.06 -5.24 18.24
C ASP A 643 -44.15 -5.43 19.48
N GLN A 644 -42.93 -4.87 19.50
CA GLN A 644 -42.04 -4.93 20.66
C GLN A 644 -42.30 -3.78 21.66
N THR A 645 -42.41 -4.13 22.94
CA THR A 645 -42.59 -3.17 24.03
C THR A 645 -41.37 -2.26 24.19
N PRO A 646 -41.56 -0.92 24.30
CA PRO A 646 -40.49 0.05 24.44
C PRO A 646 -39.71 -0.14 25.76
N LEU A 647 -38.51 0.44 25.84
CA LEU A 647 -37.70 0.49 27.07
C LEU A 647 -38.46 1.27 28.17
N ASN A 648 -38.32 0.87 29.43
CA ASN A 648 -38.86 1.66 30.56
C ASN A 648 -38.25 3.07 30.58
N ASP A 649 -39.09 4.10 30.74
CA ASP A 649 -38.70 5.52 30.66
C ASP A 649 -37.53 5.92 31.59
N PHE A 650 -37.44 5.30 32.77
CA PHE A 650 -36.35 5.54 33.72
C PHE A 650 -34.98 5.09 33.17
N LEU A 651 -34.93 3.93 32.51
CA LEU A 651 -33.71 3.38 31.92
C LEU A 651 -33.33 4.17 30.65
N PHE A 652 -34.33 4.55 29.86
CA PHE A 652 -34.15 5.40 28.67
C PHE A 652 -33.55 6.77 29.04
N LYS A 653 -34.07 7.43 30.07
CA LYS A 653 -33.55 8.70 30.58
C LYS A 653 -32.12 8.59 31.11
N SER A 654 -31.80 7.51 31.84
CA SER A 654 -30.42 7.27 32.30
C SER A 654 -29.42 7.03 31.15
N ILE A 655 -29.84 6.48 30.01
CA ILE A 655 -28.97 6.26 28.84
C ILE A 655 -28.68 7.58 28.13
N LEU A 656 -29.70 8.42 27.98
CA LEU A 656 -29.59 9.76 27.39
C LEU A 656 -28.70 10.67 28.24
N ASP A 657 -28.88 10.69 29.57
CA ASP A 657 -28.10 11.52 30.50
C ASP A 657 -26.62 11.11 30.59
N LYS A 658 -26.29 9.85 30.24
CA LYS A 658 -24.92 9.32 30.25
C LYS A 658 -24.23 9.39 28.88
N HIS A 659 -24.91 9.87 27.84
CA HIS A 659 -24.34 9.93 26.49
C HIS A 659 -23.18 10.93 26.41
N LYS A 660 -22.05 10.53 25.83
CA LYS A 660 -20.86 11.36 25.67
C LYS A 660 -20.56 11.53 24.17
N GLY A 661 -20.60 12.76 23.65
CA GLY A 661 -20.33 13.07 22.25
C GLY A 661 -19.89 14.53 22.02
N ASP A 662 -19.55 14.89 20.78
CA ASP A 662 -19.22 16.26 20.37
C ASP A 662 -20.50 17.08 20.18
N GLY A 663 -20.96 17.71 21.26
CA GLY A 663 -22.24 18.41 21.40
C GLY A 663 -22.62 18.58 22.88
N PRO A 664 -23.84 19.01 23.22
CA PRO A 664 -24.97 19.24 22.31
C PRO A 664 -24.89 20.60 21.62
N TYR A 665 -25.25 20.63 20.32
CA TYR A 665 -25.50 21.85 19.57
C TYR A 665 -27.00 22.04 19.38
N ASP A 666 -27.47 23.27 19.57
CA ASP A 666 -28.84 23.63 19.25
C ASP A 666 -28.95 23.91 17.75
N VAL A 667 -29.76 23.11 17.07
CA VAL A 667 -30.05 23.16 15.63
C VAL A 667 -31.47 23.70 15.36
N GLY A 668 -32.19 24.15 16.39
CA GLY A 668 -33.52 24.75 16.26
C GLY A 668 -34.66 23.74 16.17
N PHE A 669 -34.48 22.53 16.73
CA PHE A 669 -35.52 21.50 16.80
C PHE A 669 -35.98 21.32 18.26
N PRO A 670 -37.23 21.68 18.62
CA PRO A 670 -37.77 21.50 19.96
C PRO A 670 -37.59 20.07 20.48
N GLY A 671 -37.16 19.94 21.74
CA GLY A 671 -36.90 18.67 22.41
C GLY A 671 -35.83 17.74 21.80
N CYS A 672 -34.95 18.21 20.89
CA CYS A 672 -33.88 17.40 20.29
C CYS A 672 -32.50 18.08 20.35
N MET A 673 -31.46 17.29 20.62
CA MET A 673 -30.07 17.74 20.69
C MET A 673 -29.24 17.14 19.56
N PHE A 674 -28.41 17.95 18.91
CA PHE A 674 -27.54 17.52 17.82
C PHE A 674 -26.11 17.30 18.29
N TYR A 675 -25.52 16.18 17.86
CA TYR A 675 -24.12 15.83 18.12
C TYR A 675 -23.38 15.56 16.81
N LYS A 676 -22.18 16.12 16.65
CA LYS A 676 -21.37 15.94 15.44
C LYS A 676 -20.76 14.55 15.38
N ILE A 677 -20.66 14.01 14.16
CA ILE A 677 -19.83 12.83 13.93
C ILE A 677 -18.35 13.21 14.12
N PRO A 678 -17.56 12.43 14.88
CA PRO A 678 -16.14 12.69 15.04
C PRO A 678 -15.38 12.64 13.70
N HIS A 679 -14.70 13.74 13.34
CA HIS A 679 -13.86 13.80 12.14
C HIS A 679 -12.43 13.34 12.43
N LYS A 680 -11.79 12.61 11.49
CA LYS A 680 -10.43 12.05 11.66
C LYS A 680 -9.37 13.10 12.01
N ASP A 681 -9.43 14.27 11.36
CA ASP A 681 -8.47 15.37 11.51
C ASP A 681 -8.74 16.24 12.76
N GLY A 682 -9.75 15.90 13.55
CA GLY A 682 -10.08 16.54 14.83
C GLY A 682 -11.45 17.20 14.86
N VAL A 683 -11.84 17.64 16.06
CA VAL A 683 -13.18 18.14 16.44
C VAL A 683 -13.64 19.35 15.61
N ASN A 684 -12.71 20.19 15.15
CA ASN A 684 -13.05 21.43 14.43
C ASN A 684 -13.39 21.23 12.94
N LYS A 685 -13.35 20.00 12.42
CA LYS A 685 -13.67 19.69 11.03
C LYS A 685 -15.05 19.03 10.93
N ARG A 686 -15.78 19.35 9.87
CA ARG A 686 -17.13 18.82 9.60
C ARG A 686 -17.07 17.60 8.70
N VAL A 687 -17.93 16.63 8.96
CA VAL A 687 -18.08 15.44 8.11
C VAL A 687 -18.97 15.77 6.92
N GLY A 688 -18.45 15.58 5.71
CA GLY A 688 -19.19 15.85 4.46
C GLY A 688 -19.96 14.63 3.92
N ASN A 689 -19.38 13.44 4.03
CA ASN A 689 -20.02 12.19 3.60
C ASN A 689 -19.79 11.09 4.67
N PRO A 690 -20.85 10.57 5.32
CA PRO A 690 -20.74 9.52 6.33
C PRO A 690 -20.39 8.15 5.74
N LEU A 691 -20.54 7.96 4.42
CA LEU A 691 -20.15 6.76 3.68
C LEU A 691 -18.74 6.85 3.08
N ALA A 692 -17.94 7.85 3.47
CA ALA A 692 -16.56 7.99 3.03
C ALA A 692 -15.68 6.86 3.60
N LYS A 693 -14.54 6.61 2.92
CA LYS A 693 -13.55 5.56 3.29
C LYS A 693 -13.17 5.58 4.76
N ASP A 694 -13.04 6.77 5.35
CA ASP A 694 -12.60 6.95 6.74
C ASP A 694 -13.59 6.40 7.78
N TYR A 695 -14.87 6.22 7.41
CA TYR A 695 -15.92 5.71 8.30
C TYR A 695 -16.25 4.22 8.05
N LEU A 696 -15.60 3.55 7.09
CA LEU A 696 -15.80 2.11 6.86
C LEU A 696 -15.54 1.25 8.12
N PRO A 697 -14.50 1.51 8.95
CA PRO A 697 -14.32 0.77 10.21
C PRO A 697 -15.49 0.95 11.18
N ARG A 698 -16.21 2.07 11.11
CA ARG A 698 -17.42 2.32 11.92
C ARG A 698 -18.63 1.52 11.47
N ILE A 699 -18.61 1.09 10.21
CA ILE A 699 -19.62 0.16 9.69
C ILE A 699 -19.32 -1.25 10.22
N GLU A 700 -18.05 -1.61 10.37
CA GLU A 700 -17.60 -2.91 10.91
C GLU A 700 -17.85 -3.06 12.41
N ASP A 701 -17.53 -2.02 13.19
CA ASP A 701 -17.75 -2.02 14.65
C ASP A 701 -19.25 -1.88 15.02
N GLY A 702 -20.12 -1.67 14.03
CA GLY A 702 -21.57 -1.52 14.21
C GLY A 702 -22.00 -0.15 14.72
N THR A 703 -21.08 0.80 14.88
CA THR A 703 -21.38 2.19 15.28
C THR A 703 -22.22 2.88 14.22
N LEU A 704 -21.88 2.72 12.94
CA LEU A 704 -22.60 3.25 11.79
C LEU A 704 -23.35 2.13 11.08
N ARG A 705 -24.67 2.07 11.21
CA ARG A 705 -25.51 1.01 10.60
C ARG A 705 -26.82 1.56 10.04
N ALA A 706 -27.39 0.88 9.06
CA ALA A 706 -28.75 1.16 8.61
C ALA A 706 -29.77 0.75 9.69
N ALA A 707 -30.74 1.63 9.99
CA ALA A 707 -31.78 1.40 10.99
C ALA A 707 -32.68 0.19 10.68
N ALA A 708 -33.00 -0.01 9.40
CA ALA A 708 -33.86 -1.09 8.92
C ALA A 708 -33.62 -1.37 7.43
N GLY A 709 -33.81 -2.63 7.00
CA GLY A 709 -33.81 -3.04 5.60
C GLY A 709 -32.56 -3.84 5.20
N ASN A 710 -32.78 -5.06 4.71
CA ASN A 710 -31.73 -5.91 4.15
C ASN A 710 -31.02 -5.21 2.97
N GLU A 711 -31.77 -4.45 2.18
CA GLU A 711 -31.24 -3.69 1.04
C GLU A 711 -30.25 -2.59 1.49
N ALA A 712 -30.57 -1.83 2.54
CA ALA A 712 -29.69 -0.77 3.04
C ALA A 712 -28.39 -1.32 3.65
N GLN A 713 -28.46 -2.46 4.35
CA GLN A 713 -27.25 -3.14 4.85
C GLN A 713 -26.40 -3.71 3.70
N ARG A 714 -27.03 -4.26 2.68
CA ARG A 714 -26.37 -4.73 1.46
C ARG A 714 -25.65 -3.60 0.72
N VAL A 715 -26.24 -2.41 0.63
CA VAL A 715 -25.60 -1.19 0.07
C VAL A 715 -24.31 -0.84 0.82
N LEU A 716 -24.32 -0.89 2.17
CA LEU A 716 -23.12 -0.62 2.97
C LEU A 716 -22.03 -1.67 2.74
N LEU A 717 -22.41 -2.95 2.67
CA LEU A 717 -21.49 -4.05 2.39
C LEU A 717 -20.86 -3.93 1.00
N ILE A 718 -21.65 -3.67 -0.03
CA ILE A 718 -21.16 -3.45 -1.40
C ILE A 718 -20.23 -2.24 -1.45
N GLY A 719 -20.61 -1.13 -0.80
CA GLY A 719 -19.78 0.07 -0.72
C GLY A 719 -18.41 -0.21 -0.11
N LYS A 720 -18.37 -1.07 0.91
CA LYS A 720 -17.12 -1.56 1.52
C LYS A 720 -16.30 -2.41 0.55
N MET A 721 -16.92 -3.39 -0.11
CA MET A 721 -16.27 -4.30 -1.07
C MET A 721 -15.64 -3.58 -2.26
N CYS A 722 -16.33 -2.56 -2.76
CA CYS A 722 -15.90 -1.75 -3.91
C CYS A 722 -14.83 -0.70 -3.58
N SER A 723 -14.65 -0.34 -2.30
CA SER A 723 -13.79 0.79 -1.90
C SER A 723 -12.32 0.58 -2.28
N TYR A 724 -11.81 -0.64 -2.14
CA TYR A 724 -10.42 -0.94 -2.49
C TYR A 724 -10.19 -0.87 -4.00
N TRP A 725 -11.00 -1.57 -4.81
CA TRP A 725 -10.87 -1.59 -6.26
C TRP A 725 -10.99 -0.20 -6.86
N LYS A 726 -12.02 0.57 -6.48
CA LYS A 726 -12.23 1.95 -6.95
C LYS A 726 -11.00 2.87 -6.82
N ASN A 727 -10.19 2.69 -5.77
CA ASN A 727 -9.01 3.51 -5.52
C ASN A 727 -7.75 3.02 -6.23
N ASN A 728 -7.67 1.72 -6.54
CA ASN A 728 -6.46 1.08 -7.06
C ASN A 728 -6.57 0.65 -8.52
N GLN A 729 -7.79 0.51 -9.07
CA GLN A 729 -8.07 0.01 -10.42
C GLN A 729 -7.21 0.70 -11.47
N GLN A 730 -7.25 2.04 -11.57
CA GLN A 730 -6.47 2.80 -12.54
C GLN A 730 -4.95 2.56 -12.42
N ARG A 731 -4.44 2.33 -11.20
CA ARG A 731 -3.01 2.08 -10.96
C ARG A 731 -2.60 0.67 -11.36
N ILE A 732 -3.50 -0.30 -11.18
CA ILE A 732 -3.31 -1.71 -11.52
C ILE A 732 -3.42 -1.88 -13.04
N GLU A 733 -4.45 -1.32 -13.67
CA GLU A 733 -4.65 -1.35 -15.13
C GLU A 733 -3.57 -0.58 -15.87
N GLY A 734 -3.05 0.51 -15.29
CA GLY A 734 -1.94 1.28 -15.85
C GLY A 734 -0.56 0.60 -15.73
N GLN A 735 -0.47 -0.62 -15.20
CA GLN A 735 0.80 -1.35 -15.17
C GLN A 735 1.14 -1.86 -16.57
N MET A 736 2.39 -1.66 -16.99
CA MET A 736 2.85 -2.10 -18.31
C MET A 736 3.23 -3.59 -18.29
N ALA A 737 2.31 -4.42 -18.75
CA ALA A 737 2.52 -5.85 -18.98
C ALA A 737 3.13 -6.07 -20.37
N VAL A 738 4.25 -6.80 -20.43
CA VAL A 738 4.90 -7.17 -21.71
C VAL A 738 4.88 -8.69 -21.85
N TRP A 739 4.27 -9.16 -22.93
CA TRP A 739 4.10 -10.58 -23.23
C TRP A 739 5.23 -11.10 -24.12
N MET A 740 5.72 -12.30 -23.82
CA MET A 740 6.84 -12.96 -24.51
C MET A 740 6.34 -14.10 -25.40
N LYS A 741 6.98 -14.27 -26.56
CA LYS A 741 6.72 -15.42 -27.45
C LYS A 741 7.45 -16.66 -26.97
N LYS A 742 7.00 -17.84 -27.42
CA LYS A 742 7.66 -19.13 -27.14
C LYS A 742 9.15 -19.16 -27.49
N SER A 743 9.56 -18.49 -28.57
CA SER A 743 10.98 -18.39 -28.99
C SER A 743 11.84 -17.50 -28.07
N GLU A 744 11.20 -16.63 -27.30
CA GLU A 744 11.87 -15.64 -26.42
C GLU A 744 12.00 -16.16 -24.98
N LEU A 745 11.21 -17.18 -24.61
CA LEU A 745 11.26 -17.82 -23.31
C LEU A 745 12.47 -18.76 -23.17
N PRO A 746 13.08 -18.87 -21.97
CA PRO A 746 14.14 -19.84 -21.70
C PRO A 746 13.68 -21.29 -21.91
N LYS A 747 14.60 -22.15 -22.37
CA LYS A 747 14.36 -23.60 -22.53
C LYS A 747 13.99 -24.28 -21.21
N THR A 748 14.46 -23.77 -20.07
CA THR A 748 14.08 -24.24 -18.73
C THR A 748 12.57 -24.17 -18.54
N VAL A 749 11.90 -23.14 -19.05
CA VAL A 749 10.44 -22.98 -18.91
C VAL A 749 9.71 -23.85 -19.93
N THR A 750 10.10 -23.76 -21.20
CA THR A 750 9.37 -24.41 -22.31
C THR A 750 9.48 -25.94 -22.34
N LYS A 751 10.41 -26.53 -21.58
CA LYS A 751 10.56 -27.99 -21.45
C LYS A 751 9.79 -28.60 -20.27
N GLN A 752 9.25 -27.79 -19.36
CA GLN A 752 8.53 -28.29 -18.19
C GLN A 752 7.17 -28.85 -18.60
N GLU A 753 6.72 -29.91 -17.93
CA GLU A 753 5.42 -30.54 -18.21
C GLU A 753 4.24 -29.61 -17.90
N THR A 754 4.41 -28.71 -16.93
CA THR A 754 3.41 -27.72 -16.53
C THR A 754 3.37 -26.49 -17.46
N TYR A 755 4.16 -26.46 -18.54
CA TYR A 755 4.14 -25.37 -19.51
C TYR A 755 2.96 -25.52 -20.46
N ASP A 756 2.03 -24.58 -20.38
CA ASP A 756 0.94 -24.43 -21.33
C ASP A 756 1.43 -23.70 -22.59
N ALA A 757 1.33 -24.34 -23.75
CA ALA A 757 1.74 -23.77 -25.03
C ALA A 757 0.77 -22.69 -25.55
N ASP A 758 -0.50 -22.76 -25.15
CA ASP A 758 -1.53 -21.79 -25.51
C ASP A 758 -1.60 -20.63 -24.49
N GLY A 759 -0.98 -20.82 -23.31
CA GLY A 759 -0.85 -19.83 -22.26
C GLY A 759 0.09 -18.67 -22.62
N ARG A 760 -0.28 -17.45 -22.20
CA ARG A 760 0.59 -16.26 -22.29
C ARG A 760 1.46 -16.14 -21.05
N PHE A 761 2.74 -15.85 -21.28
CA PHE A 761 3.73 -15.55 -20.24
C PHE A 761 4.36 -14.19 -20.50
N GLY A 762 4.53 -13.41 -19.45
CA GLY A 762 5.04 -12.06 -19.54
C GLY A 762 5.68 -11.62 -18.25
N ALA A 763 6.02 -10.34 -18.19
CA ALA A 763 6.52 -9.72 -16.97
C ALA A 763 6.11 -8.26 -16.87
N ILE A 764 6.13 -7.77 -15.64
CA ILE A 764 6.00 -6.36 -15.28
C ILE A 764 7.32 -5.94 -14.65
N VAL A 765 7.85 -4.82 -15.14
CA VAL A 765 9.02 -4.16 -14.55
C VAL A 765 8.49 -3.01 -13.68
N PRO A 766 8.48 -3.15 -12.35
CA PRO A 766 7.95 -2.12 -11.47
C PRO A 766 8.84 -0.87 -11.51
N ARG A 767 8.22 0.31 -11.55
CA ARG A 767 8.90 1.61 -11.64
C ARG A 767 9.39 2.07 -10.26
N ILE A 768 10.25 1.27 -9.64
CA ILE A 768 10.77 1.52 -8.29
C ILE A 768 11.80 2.64 -8.33
N VAL A 769 11.66 3.59 -7.40
CA VAL A 769 12.70 4.59 -7.08
C VAL A 769 13.45 4.06 -5.84
N PRO A 770 14.69 3.53 -5.97
CA PRO A 770 15.39 2.86 -4.86
C PRO A 770 15.51 3.69 -3.59
N ALA A 771 15.79 5.00 -3.71
CA ALA A 771 15.80 5.93 -2.59
C ALA A 771 14.76 7.05 -2.80
N GLY A 772 13.47 6.71 -2.73
CA GLY A 772 12.36 7.65 -2.97
C GLY A 772 11.96 8.52 -1.78
N THR A 773 12.51 8.25 -0.59
CA THR A 773 12.25 8.99 0.66
C THR A 773 13.54 9.43 1.33
N VAL A 774 13.46 10.40 2.25
CA VAL A 774 14.62 10.87 3.05
C VAL A 774 15.24 9.75 3.91
N THR A 775 14.47 8.71 4.21
CA THR A 775 14.95 7.52 4.92
C THR A 775 15.58 6.48 3.99
N ARG A 776 15.72 6.81 2.69
CA ARG A 776 16.22 5.96 1.60
C ARG A 776 15.36 4.74 1.31
N ARG A 777 14.10 4.70 1.78
CA ARG A 777 13.16 3.65 1.39
C ARG A 777 12.77 3.79 -0.07
N ALA A 778 12.61 2.64 -0.73
CA ALA A 778 12.05 2.57 -2.06
C ALA A 778 10.61 3.09 -2.09
N VAL A 779 10.23 3.71 -3.20
CA VAL A 779 8.87 4.18 -3.46
C VAL A 779 8.39 3.68 -4.81
N GLU A 780 7.18 3.14 -4.81
CA GLU A 780 6.42 2.71 -5.98
C GLU A 780 4.92 2.74 -5.59
N GLN A 781 4.02 3.12 -6.50
CA GLN A 781 2.65 3.52 -6.17
C GLN A 781 1.63 2.37 -6.09
N THR A 782 1.99 1.18 -6.59
CA THR A 782 1.08 0.04 -6.75
C THR A 782 1.54 -1.13 -5.89
N TRP A 783 2.73 -1.66 -6.19
CA TRP A 783 3.30 -2.87 -5.62
C TRP A 783 3.78 -2.68 -4.19
N LEU A 784 4.53 -1.61 -3.89
CA LEU A 784 5.02 -1.33 -2.53
C LEU A 784 3.89 -0.89 -1.57
N THR A 785 2.69 -0.65 -2.09
CA THR A 785 1.48 -0.35 -1.32
C THR A 785 0.41 -1.44 -1.43
N ALA A 786 0.73 -2.56 -2.07
CA ALA A 786 -0.23 -3.63 -2.32
C ALA A 786 -0.73 -4.23 -1.01
N SER A 787 -2.05 -4.33 -0.86
CA SER A 787 -2.63 -4.97 0.31
C SER A 787 -2.52 -6.50 0.21
N ASN A 788 -2.72 -7.17 1.35
CA ASN A 788 -2.97 -8.60 1.38
C ASN A 788 -4.42 -8.90 0.94
N ALA A 789 -4.72 -10.16 0.64
CA ALA A 789 -6.06 -10.59 0.25
C ALA A 789 -7.03 -10.51 1.43
N TYR A 790 -8.20 -9.90 1.22
CA TYR A 790 -9.29 -9.82 2.19
C TYR A 790 -10.60 -10.28 1.54
N VAL A 791 -11.38 -11.06 2.29
CA VAL A 791 -12.65 -11.66 1.84
C VAL A 791 -13.70 -10.60 1.50
N ASP A 792 -13.56 -9.39 2.02
CA ASP A 792 -14.49 -8.28 1.90
C ASP A 792 -14.01 -7.17 0.97
N ARG A 793 -12.99 -7.42 0.12
CA ARG A 793 -12.43 -6.42 -0.81
C ARG A 793 -12.14 -7.01 -2.19
N ILE A 794 -12.79 -6.46 -3.21
CA ILE A 794 -12.60 -6.83 -4.61
C ILE A 794 -11.16 -6.52 -5.04
N GLY A 795 -10.49 -7.47 -5.69
CA GLY A 795 -9.14 -7.31 -6.23
C GLY A 795 -8.04 -7.14 -5.17
N SER A 796 -8.28 -7.54 -3.92
CA SER A 796 -7.27 -7.46 -2.87
C SER A 796 -6.21 -8.57 -2.98
N GLU A 797 -6.44 -9.58 -3.83
CA GLU A 797 -5.54 -10.69 -4.16
C GLU A 797 -4.43 -10.34 -5.16
N LEU A 798 -4.24 -9.06 -5.49
CA LEU A 798 -3.26 -8.54 -6.46
C LEU A 798 -1.88 -9.22 -6.39
N LYS A 799 -1.33 -9.40 -5.18
CA LYS A 799 0.00 -10.02 -4.98
C LYS A 799 0.05 -11.43 -5.58
N ALA A 800 -1.01 -12.22 -5.41
CA ALA A 800 -1.05 -13.62 -5.84
C ALA A 800 -1.14 -13.77 -7.37
N MET A 801 -1.42 -12.68 -8.09
CA MET A 801 -1.41 -12.66 -9.56
C MET A 801 0.00 -12.60 -10.12
N ILE A 802 0.99 -12.25 -9.31
CA ILE A 802 2.40 -12.45 -9.63
C ILE A 802 2.73 -13.91 -9.41
N GLN A 803 2.97 -14.62 -10.53
CA GLN A 803 3.13 -16.06 -10.56
C GLN A 803 4.44 -16.41 -11.25
N ALA A 804 5.19 -17.31 -10.63
CA ALA A 804 6.45 -17.80 -11.16
C ALA A 804 6.17 -18.59 -12.46
N PRO A 805 7.01 -18.43 -13.50
CA PRO A 805 6.91 -19.26 -14.69
C PRO A 805 7.23 -20.73 -14.36
N PRO A 806 6.72 -21.70 -15.15
CA PRO A 806 7.06 -23.11 -15.01
C PRO A 806 8.57 -23.35 -14.83
N GLY A 807 8.93 -24.14 -13.81
CA GLY A 807 10.34 -24.41 -13.47
C GLY A 807 10.99 -23.39 -12.52
N TYR A 808 10.24 -22.40 -12.02
CA TYR A 808 10.71 -21.42 -11.04
C TYR A 808 9.78 -21.34 -9.83
N HIS A 809 10.33 -20.89 -8.70
CA HIS A 809 9.62 -20.64 -7.44
C HIS A 809 10.08 -19.30 -6.85
N PHE A 810 9.21 -18.64 -6.11
CA PHE A 810 9.58 -17.57 -5.21
C PHE A 810 10.12 -18.13 -3.92
N VAL A 811 11.30 -17.67 -3.53
CA VAL A 811 11.91 -17.93 -2.23
C VAL A 811 12.03 -16.60 -1.50
N GLY A 812 11.47 -16.52 -0.30
CA GLY A 812 11.58 -15.30 0.49
C GLY A 812 11.09 -15.44 1.91
N ALA A 813 11.32 -14.42 2.71
CA ALA A 813 10.96 -14.43 4.12
C ALA A 813 10.59 -13.01 4.58
N ASP A 814 9.76 -12.95 5.62
CA ASP A 814 9.46 -11.73 6.37
C ASP A 814 10.44 -11.60 7.54
N VAL A 815 11.02 -10.41 7.73
CA VAL A 815 11.90 -10.15 8.87
C VAL A 815 11.06 -9.77 10.09
N ASP A 816 10.88 -10.73 11.00
CA ASP A 816 10.09 -10.53 12.21
C ASP A 816 10.54 -9.30 13.01
N SER A 817 9.62 -8.33 13.13
CA SER A 817 9.77 -7.14 13.97
C SER A 817 11.09 -6.38 13.75
N GLN A 818 11.54 -6.27 12.50
CA GLN A 818 12.85 -5.71 12.11
C GLN A 818 13.19 -4.40 12.82
N GLU A 819 12.36 -3.38 12.67
CA GLU A 819 12.61 -2.05 13.24
C GLU A 819 12.55 -2.05 14.77
N LEU A 820 11.68 -2.87 15.35
CA LEU A 820 11.55 -3.00 16.80
C LEU A 820 12.82 -3.64 17.38
N TRP A 821 13.37 -4.65 16.71
CA TRP A 821 14.64 -5.25 17.07
C TRP A 821 15.78 -4.25 16.95
N ILE A 822 15.87 -3.48 15.85
CA ILE A 822 16.90 -2.43 15.69
C ILE A 822 16.80 -1.42 16.84
N ALA A 823 15.61 -0.93 17.17
CA ALA A 823 15.41 0.00 18.27
C ALA A 823 15.83 -0.62 19.63
N ALA A 824 15.48 -1.88 19.86
CA ALA A 824 15.85 -2.61 21.07
C ALA A 824 17.37 -2.77 21.22
N VAL A 825 18.06 -3.19 20.15
CA VAL A 825 19.51 -3.38 20.15
C VAL A 825 20.27 -2.06 20.32
N LEU A 826 19.75 -0.94 19.78
CA LEU A 826 20.31 0.40 20.03
C LEU A 826 20.21 0.80 21.50
N GLY A 827 19.07 0.49 22.14
CA GLY A 827 18.89 0.71 23.59
C GLY A 827 19.86 -0.15 24.42
N ASP A 828 20.00 -1.43 24.08
CA ASP A 828 20.92 -2.35 24.76
C ASP A 828 22.38 -1.93 24.61
N ALA A 829 22.77 -1.49 23.41
CA ALA A 829 24.12 -1.00 23.12
C ALA A 829 24.46 0.27 23.91
N PHE A 830 23.50 1.19 24.04
CA PHE A 830 23.68 2.41 24.83
C PHE A 830 23.74 2.14 26.33
N PHE A 831 23.00 1.14 26.83
CA PHE A 831 22.91 0.87 28.26
C PHE A 831 24.14 0.14 28.80
N GLN A 832 24.39 -1.10 28.38
CA GLN A 832 25.51 -1.92 28.89
C GLN A 832 26.19 -2.79 27.82
N LYS A 833 25.81 -2.67 26.54
CA LYS A 833 26.34 -3.48 25.42
C LYS A 833 26.17 -4.99 25.63
N VAL A 834 25.01 -5.38 26.15
CA VAL A 834 24.62 -6.79 26.32
C VAL A 834 23.21 -6.95 25.77
N HIS A 835 23.01 -7.95 24.91
CA HIS A 835 21.69 -8.24 24.36
C HIS A 835 20.67 -8.52 25.47
N GLY A 836 19.53 -7.85 25.42
CA GLY A 836 18.43 -8.01 26.37
C GLY A 836 18.63 -7.31 27.72
N CYS A 837 19.64 -6.46 27.87
CA CYS A 837 19.90 -5.76 29.13
C CYS A 837 18.88 -4.66 29.45
N THR A 838 18.17 -4.15 28.45
CA THR A 838 17.03 -3.25 28.65
C THR A 838 15.71 -4.01 28.69
N ALA A 839 14.70 -3.45 29.35
CA ALA A 839 13.35 -4.03 29.38
C ALA A 839 12.79 -4.25 27.96
N LEU A 840 13.04 -3.31 27.04
CA LEU A 840 12.66 -3.46 25.63
C LEU A 840 13.40 -4.62 24.95
N GLY A 841 14.74 -4.67 25.09
CA GLY A 841 15.57 -5.77 24.56
C GLY A 841 15.09 -7.14 25.03
N TRP A 842 14.81 -7.26 26.32
CA TRP A 842 14.29 -8.49 26.90
C TRP A 842 12.90 -8.86 26.34
N MET A 843 11.96 -7.90 26.29
CA MET A 843 10.61 -8.13 25.74
C MET A 843 10.65 -8.53 24.25
N THR A 844 11.61 -8.04 23.48
CA THR A 844 11.76 -8.40 22.07
C THR A 844 12.40 -9.77 21.86
N LEU A 845 13.36 -10.16 22.71
CA LEU A 845 14.10 -11.42 22.55
C LEU A 845 13.43 -12.63 23.21
N GLN A 846 12.79 -12.42 24.37
CA GLN A 846 12.19 -13.49 25.19
C GLN A 846 10.69 -13.29 25.48
N GLY A 847 10.11 -12.14 25.11
CA GLY A 847 8.70 -11.86 25.37
C GLY A 847 7.76 -12.80 24.61
N LYS A 848 6.73 -13.28 25.30
CA LYS A 848 5.73 -14.20 24.76
C LYS A 848 4.34 -13.58 24.78
N LYS A 849 3.59 -13.82 23.71
CA LYS A 849 2.17 -13.45 23.61
C LYS A 849 1.31 -14.19 24.65
N LYS A 850 1.60 -15.47 24.91
CA LYS A 850 0.86 -16.30 25.87
C LYS A 850 0.98 -15.75 27.30
N ASP A 851 2.19 -15.33 27.68
CA ASP A 851 2.49 -14.85 29.04
C ASP A 851 2.25 -13.35 29.21
N LYS A 852 1.73 -12.68 28.16
CA LYS A 852 1.56 -11.22 28.06
C LYS A 852 2.82 -10.42 28.36
N THR A 853 4.00 -11.03 28.18
CA THR A 853 5.30 -10.40 28.40
C THR A 853 5.82 -9.69 27.16
N ASP A 854 5.19 -9.87 25.99
CA ASP A 854 5.54 -9.10 24.79
C ASP A 854 5.14 -7.62 24.92
N LEU A 855 5.92 -6.76 24.28
CA LEU A 855 5.74 -5.30 24.30
C LEU A 855 4.30 -4.87 23.95
N HIS A 856 3.68 -5.52 22.96
CA HIS A 856 2.33 -5.16 22.53
C HIS A 856 1.28 -5.55 23.57
N SER A 857 1.37 -6.73 24.18
CA SER A 857 0.45 -7.14 25.25
C SER A 857 0.62 -6.29 26.51
N LYS A 858 1.85 -5.92 26.89
CA LYS A 858 2.10 -5.08 28.06
C LYS A 858 1.58 -3.65 27.88
N THR A 859 1.75 -3.05 26.69
CA THR A 859 1.12 -1.76 26.36
C THR A 859 -0.40 -1.86 26.34
N ALA A 860 -0.94 -2.93 25.75
CA ALA A 860 -2.38 -3.20 25.69
C ALA A 860 -3.01 -3.26 27.08
N GLU A 861 -2.38 -3.97 28.02
CA GLU A 861 -2.81 -4.07 29.41
C GLU A 861 -2.72 -2.73 30.16
N THR A 862 -1.64 -1.97 29.95
CA THR A 862 -1.44 -0.68 30.62
C THR A 862 -2.54 0.34 30.29
N VAL A 863 -3.03 0.32 29.05
CA VAL A 863 -3.99 1.31 28.50
C VAL A 863 -5.42 0.74 28.39
N ASN A 864 -5.57 -0.57 28.60
CA ASN A 864 -6.79 -1.36 28.42
C ASN A 864 -7.35 -1.24 26.98
N ILE A 865 -6.55 -1.64 25.99
CA ILE A 865 -6.89 -1.66 24.57
C ILE A 865 -6.57 -3.03 23.94
N SER A 866 -7.05 -3.28 22.73
CA SER A 866 -6.68 -4.50 22.00
C SER A 866 -5.18 -4.50 21.64
N ARG A 867 -4.61 -5.69 21.47
CA ARG A 867 -3.20 -5.86 21.08
C ARG A 867 -2.88 -5.23 19.73
N ASP A 868 -3.81 -5.30 18.77
CA ASP A 868 -3.59 -4.74 17.43
C ASP A 868 -3.59 -3.21 17.45
N HIS A 869 -4.47 -2.59 18.27
CA HIS A 869 -4.39 -1.15 18.53
C HIS A 869 -3.08 -0.77 19.24
N ALA A 870 -2.63 -1.58 20.22
CA ALA A 870 -1.35 -1.37 20.90
C ALA A 870 -0.15 -1.49 19.96
N LYS A 871 -0.22 -2.34 18.92
CA LYS A 871 0.80 -2.40 17.86
C LYS A 871 0.94 -1.04 17.17
N VAL A 872 -0.17 -0.45 16.73
CA VAL A 872 -0.16 0.89 16.11
C VAL A 872 0.44 1.94 17.05
N PHE A 873 0.13 1.90 18.35
CA PHE A 873 0.73 2.80 19.34
C PHE A 873 2.24 2.64 19.48
N ASN A 874 2.72 1.40 19.64
CA ASN A 874 4.13 1.14 19.89
C ASN A 874 4.99 1.60 18.69
N TYR A 875 4.60 1.28 17.46
CA TYR A 875 5.31 1.76 16.27
C TYR A 875 5.27 3.29 16.16
N GLY A 876 4.09 3.91 16.34
CA GLY A 876 3.98 5.37 16.33
C GLY A 876 4.90 6.04 17.36
N ARG A 877 5.04 5.45 18.55
CA ARG A 877 5.91 5.94 19.62
C ARG A 877 7.40 5.78 19.31
N ILE A 878 7.82 4.64 18.77
CA ILE A 878 9.21 4.41 18.36
C ILE A 878 9.65 5.46 17.32
N TYR A 879 8.73 5.90 16.46
CA TYR A 879 8.96 7.00 15.51
C TYR A 879 8.91 8.41 16.12
N GLY A 880 8.88 8.53 17.45
CA GLY A 880 8.92 9.81 18.15
C GLY A 880 7.57 10.53 18.20
N ALA A 881 6.44 9.85 18.00
CA ALA A 881 5.14 10.46 18.24
C ALA A 881 5.02 10.94 19.70
N GLY A 882 4.40 12.11 19.87
CA GLY A 882 4.21 12.74 21.17
C GLY A 882 2.89 12.35 21.85
N GLN A 883 2.71 12.82 23.09
CA GLN A 883 1.51 12.54 23.89
C GLN A 883 0.20 12.95 23.18
N LYS A 884 0.17 14.13 22.54
CA LYS A 884 -1.00 14.63 21.79
C LYS A 884 -1.44 13.70 20.65
N PHE A 885 -0.48 13.01 20.02
CA PHE A 885 -0.81 12.04 18.96
C PHE A 885 -1.50 10.82 19.56
N ALA A 886 -0.99 10.30 20.68
CA ALA A 886 -1.62 9.18 21.36
C ALA A 886 -3.01 9.52 21.90
N GLU A 887 -3.20 10.73 22.42
CA GLU A 887 -4.52 11.22 22.85
C GLU A 887 -5.55 11.17 21.71
N LYS A 888 -5.19 11.71 20.53
CA LYS A 888 -6.05 11.67 19.34
C LYS A 888 -6.37 10.24 18.93
N LEU A 889 -5.36 9.36 18.91
CA LEU A 889 -5.53 7.96 18.52
C LEU A 889 -6.39 7.17 19.52
N LEU A 890 -6.26 7.44 20.82
CA LEU A 890 -7.10 6.81 21.85
C LEU A 890 -8.57 7.18 21.67
N VAL A 891 -8.85 8.46 21.41
CA VAL A 891 -10.21 8.94 21.13
C VAL A 891 -10.73 8.36 19.81
N GLN A 892 -9.88 8.19 18.80
CA GLN A 892 -10.26 7.52 17.55
C GLN A 892 -10.60 6.04 17.78
N PHE A 893 -9.82 5.30 18.56
CA PHE A 893 -10.12 3.88 18.81
C PHE A 893 -11.32 3.67 19.71
N ASN A 894 -11.52 4.56 20.70
CA ASN A 894 -12.65 4.49 21.59
C ASN A 894 -13.27 5.89 21.78
N PRO A 895 -14.30 6.23 20.98
CA PRO A 895 -15.00 7.51 21.06
C PRO A 895 -15.65 7.79 22.43
N LYS A 896 -15.88 6.75 23.25
CA LYS A 896 -16.49 6.90 24.58
C LYS A 896 -15.52 7.47 25.63
N LEU A 897 -14.21 7.49 25.34
CA LEU A 897 -13.20 8.09 26.22
C LEU A 897 -13.32 9.62 26.20
N SER A 898 -13.41 10.22 27.40
CA SER A 898 -13.33 11.67 27.49
C SER A 898 -11.91 12.16 27.12
N PRO A 899 -11.74 13.39 26.59
CA PRO A 899 -10.42 13.93 26.29
C PRO A 899 -9.48 13.92 27.51
N GLU A 900 -10.01 14.12 28.72
CA GLU A 900 -9.24 14.10 29.95
C GLU A 900 -8.82 12.67 30.36
N GLU A 901 -9.72 11.68 30.22
CA GLU A 901 -9.36 10.26 30.40
C GLU A 901 -8.32 9.80 29.37
N ALA A 902 -8.47 10.22 28.10
CA ALA A 902 -7.52 9.91 27.04
C ALA A 902 -6.14 10.52 27.34
N LYS A 903 -6.10 11.75 27.85
CA LYS A 903 -4.88 12.44 28.31
C LYS A 903 -4.24 11.73 29.50
N GLN A 904 -5.02 11.30 30.49
CA GLN A 904 -4.50 10.55 31.63
C GLN A 904 -3.93 9.20 31.21
N LYS A 905 -4.65 8.45 30.35
CA LYS A 905 -4.19 7.16 29.81
C LYS A 905 -2.92 7.32 28.96
N ALA A 906 -2.90 8.31 28.08
CA ALA A 906 -1.71 8.63 27.28
C ALA A 906 -0.53 8.99 28.19
N ARG A 907 -0.73 9.85 29.18
CA ARG A 907 0.32 10.23 30.15
C ARG A 907 0.85 9.02 30.92
N LYS A 908 -0.03 8.14 31.42
CA LYS A 908 0.35 6.90 32.11
C LYS A 908 1.22 6.02 31.20
N MET A 909 0.82 5.84 29.94
CA MET A 909 1.56 5.07 28.95
C MET A 909 2.95 5.67 28.66
N TYR A 910 3.06 6.97 28.43
CA TYR A 910 4.36 7.60 28.17
C TYR A 910 5.28 7.57 29.40
N LEU A 911 4.72 7.68 30.61
CA LEU A 911 5.48 7.56 31.86
C LEU A 911 6.02 6.15 32.08
N SER A 912 5.25 5.10 31.80
CA SER A 912 5.73 3.71 31.96
C SER A 912 6.77 3.31 30.91
N THR A 913 6.71 3.94 29.72
CA THR A 913 7.55 3.55 28.58
C THR A 913 8.69 4.50 28.30
N LYS A 914 8.43 5.74 27.89
CA LYS A 914 9.47 6.75 27.65
C LYS A 914 10.11 7.26 28.95
N GLY A 915 9.35 7.26 30.03
CA GLY A 915 9.83 7.68 31.35
C GLY A 915 9.68 9.17 31.62
N ARG A 916 10.47 9.68 32.54
CA ARG A 916 10.56 11.11 32.91
C ARG A 916 11.75 11.76 32.23
N ARG A 917 11.65 13.06 31.95
CA ARG A 917 12.75 13.86 31.39
C ARG A 917 13.43 14.65 32.51
N SER A 918 14.75 14.53 32.62
CA SER A 918 15.59 15.34 33.52
C SER A 918 15.75 16.77 33.00
N SER A 919 16.29 17.66 33.85
CA SER A 919 16.72 19.03 33.47
C SER A 919 17.63 19.02 32.26
N ASP A 920 18.51 18.02 32.19
CA ASP A 920 19.54 17.87 31.14
C ASP A 920 18.97 17.24 29.85
N ARG A 921 17.64 17.27 29.67
CA ARG A 921 16.90 16.70 28.54
C ARG A 921 17.04 15.18 28.38
N HIS A 922 17.57 14.47 29.37
CA HIS A 922 17.76 13.00 29.40
C HIS A 922 16.52 12.24 29.90
N TRP A 923 16.17 11.10 29.29
CA TRP A 923 15.04 10.26 29.70
C TRP A 923 15.45 9.17 30.70
N TYR A 924 14.65 8.93 31.74
CA TYR A 924 14.92 7.89 32.74
C TYR A 924 13.63 7.26 33.30
N GLY A 925 13.74 6.04 33.80
CA GLY A 925 12.69 5.34 34.56
C GLY A 925 11.58 4.67 33.73
N GLY A 926 11.65 4.73 32.40
CA GLY A 926 10.73 4.02 31.50
C GLY A 926 11.41 2.83 30.81
N SER A 927 10.62 1.89 30.31
CA SER A 927 11.11 0.68 29.61
C SER A 927 11.89 0.96 28.31
N GLU A 928 11.70 2.13 27.69
CA GLU A 928 12.28 2.54 26.41
C GLU A 928 13.21 3.76 26.55
N SER A 929 13.43 4.27 27.77
CA SER A 929 14.19 5.51 28.00
C SER A 929 15.59 5.48 27.36
N HIS A 930 16.32 4.37 27.50
CA HIS A 930 17.67 4.21 26.95
C HIS A 930 17.70 4.25 25.42
N MET A 931 16.70 3.66 24.75
CA MET A 931 16.56 3.74 23.29
C MET A 931 16.32 5.19 22.84
N PHE A 932 15.38 5.91 23.47
CA PHE A 932 15.14 7.31 23.10
C PHE A 932 16.34 8.23 23.35
N ASN A 933 17.11 7.97 24.40
CA ASN A 933 18.34 8.72 24.66
C ASN A 933 19.35 8.52 23.54
N GLU A 934 19.54 7.27 23.08
CA GLU A 934 20.46 6.99 21.98
C GLU A 934 19.97 7.58 20.65
N LEU A 935 18.68 7.45 20.35
CA LEU A 935 18.11 8.05 19.14
C LEU A 935 18.21 9.59 19.15
N GLU A 936 17.93 10.24 20.28
CA GLU A 936 18.10 11.69 20.42
C GLU A 936 19.58 12.10 20.34
N ARG A 937 20.50 11.28 20.87
CA ARG A 937 21.95 11.52 20.79
C ARG A 937 22.42 11.50 19.34
N ILE A 938 22.10 10.44 18.60
CA ILE A 938 22.45 10.30 17.17
C ILE A 938 21.82 11.43 16.37
N ALA A 939 20.54 11.73 16.63
CA ALA A 939 19.83 12.79 15.90
C ALA A 939 20.50 14.15 16.09
N LYS A 940 21.06 14.47 17.28
CA LYS A 940 21.68 15.75 17.62
C LYS A 940 23.16 15.91 17.24
N LEU A 941 23.82 14.86 16.73
CA LEU A 941 25.18 14.99 16.21
C LEU A 941 25.23 16.06 15.12
N GLU A 942 26.36 16.77 15.00
CA GLU A 942 26.60 17.75 13.94
C GLU A 942 26.39 17.13 12.55
N GLU A 943 26.91 15.92 12.37
CA GLU A 943 26.67 15.08 11.19
C GLU A 943 25.92 13.79 11.62
N PRO A 944 24.58 13.78 11.65
CA PRO A 944 23.82 12.59 12.01
C PRO A 944 24.06 11.45 11.01
N ARG A 945 24.49 10.29 11.52
CA ARG A 945 24.79 9.09 10.73
C ARG A 945 24.04 7.87 11.25
N THR A 946 23.73 6.93 10.37
CA THR A 946 23.23 5.62 10.80
C THR A 946 24.33 4.83 11.52
N PRO A 947 24.00 4.08 12.57
CA PRO A 947 24.99 3.44 13.44
C PRO A 947 25.70 2.22 12.82
N VAL A 948 25.26 1.72 11.65
CA VAL A 948 25.80 0.49 11.05
C VAL A 948 26.62 0.76 9.79
N LEU A 949 26.07 1.53 8.84
CA LEU A 949 26.72 1.84 7.56
C LEU A 949 27.22 3.29 7.46
N ASP A 950 27.15 4.07 8.55
CA ASP A 950 27.59 5.47 8.62
C ASP A 950 26.91 6.39 7.58
N CYS A 951 25.67 6.06 7.18
CA CYS A 951 24.94 6.83 6.17
C CYS A 951 24.46 8.16 6.77
N ARG A 952 24.81 9.29 6.15
CA ARG A 952 24.39 10.62 6.63
C ARG A 952 22.92 10.92 6.31
N ILE A 953 22.27 11.74 7.14
CA ILE A 953 20.91 12.26 6.90
C ILE A 953 20.89 13.22 5.70
N SER A 954 19.72 13.53 5.13
CA SER A 954 19.61 14.59 4.13
C SER A 954 20.06 15.94 4.69
N LYS A 955 20.77 16.75 3.88
CA LYS A 955 21.20 18.12 4.22
C LYS A 955 20.06 18.97 4.76
N ALA A 956 18.84 18.77 4.24
CA ALA A 956 17.65 19.49 4.66
C ALA A 956 17.23 19.24 6.12
N LEU A 957 17.80 18.25 6.80
CA LEU A 957 17.49 17.90 8.19
C LEU A 957 18.73 17.92 9.10
N GLU A 958 19.90 18.33 8.59
CA GLU A 958 21.10 18.51 9.40
C GLU A 958 20.88 19.64 10.42
N PRO A 959 21.36 19.49 11.66
CA PRO A 959 21.23 20.52 12.69
C PRO A 959 21.74 21.90 12.24
N ASP A 960 22.74 21.97 11.37
CA ASP A 960 23.23 23.26 10.85
C ASP A 960 22.17 24.02 10.03
N ASN A 961 21.26 23.30 9.37
CA ASN A 961 20.25 23.87 8.47
C ASN A 961 18.87 24.04 9.12
N VAL A 962 18.57 23.25 10.16
CA VAL A 962 17.25 23.25 10.85
C VAL A 962 17.32 23.54 12.35
N LEU A 963 18.51 23.64 12.94
CA LEU A 963 18.72 23.81 14.38
C LEU A 963 18.01 22.69 15.17
N ASP A 964 17.11 23.08 16.08
CA ASP A 964 16.29 22.20 16.91
C ASP A 964 14.94 21.83 16.25
N ASP A 965 14.64 22.30 15.02
CA ASP A 965 13.41 21.94 14.31
C ASP A 965 13.43 20.50 13.79
N PHE A 966 12.24 19.94 13.55
CA PHE A 966 12.00 18.61 12.99
C PHE A 966 12.66 17.42 13.76
N MET A 967 12.92 17.56 15.06
CA MET A 967 13.52 16.50 15.88
C MET A 967 12.78 15.16 15.81
N THR A 968 11.44 15.16 15.72
CA THR A 968 10.65 13.92 15.55
C THR A 968 10.98 13.22 14.23
N SER A 969 11.16 13.98 13.15
CA SER A 969 11.55 13.44 11.84
C SER A 969 12.97 12.88 11.85
N ARG A 970 13.91 13.54 12.55
CA ARG A 970 15.30 13.07 12.70
C ARG A 970 15.38 11.78 13.52
N VAL A 971 14.66 11.69 14.64
CA VAL A 971 14.57 10.48 15.46
C VAL A 971 13.97 9.32 14.68
N ASN A 972 12.86 9.57 13.97
CA ASN A 972 12.25 8.57 13.09
C ASN A 972 13.22 8.12 11.98
N TRP A 973 14.00 9.06 11.43
CA TRP A 973 14.98 8.76 10.40
C TRP A 973 16.04 7.77 10.86
N VAL A 974 16.54 7.86 12.10
CA VAL A 974 17.58 6.94 12.61
C VAL A 974 17.10 5.49 12.52
N VAL A 975 15.88 5.18 12.97
CA VAL A 975 15.34 3.81 12.94
C VAL A 975 15.03 3.37 11.50
N GLN A 976 14.30 4.19 10.74
CA GLN A 976 13.86 3.82 9.39
C GLN A 976 15.02 3.70 8.39
N SER A 977 16.01 4.58 8.48
CA SER A 977 17.22 4.55 7.66
C SER A 977 18.12 3.37 8.03
N SER A 978 18.19 3.00 9.32
CA SER A 978 18.88 1.77 9.75
C SER A 978 18.18 0.50 9.25
N ALA A 979 16.85 0.50 9.14
CA ALA A 979 16.13 -0.62 8.53
C ALA A 979 16.45 -0.77 7.03
N VAL A 980 16.72 0.33 6.32
CA VAL A 980 17.21 0.29 4.93
C VAL A 980 18.65 -0.25 4.87
N ASP A 981 19.51 0.11 5.82
CA ASP A 981 20.86 -0.48 5.92
C ASP A 981 20.80 -2.01 6.06
N TYR A 982 19.86 -2.50 6.86
CA TYR A 982 19.60 -3.93 7.03
C TYR A 982 19.16 -4.59 5.71
N LEU A 983 18.24 -3.97 4.97
CA LEU A 983 17.81 -4.46 3.66
C LEU A 983 19.00 -4.50 2.68
N HIS A 984 19.80 -3.44 2.60
CA HIS A 984 20.98 -3.41 1.72
C HIS A 984 21.98 -4.53 2.06
N LEU A 985 22.27 -4.75 3.34
CA LEU A 985 23.12 -5.85 3.79
C LEU A 985 22.55 -7.21 3.36
N MET A 986 21.24 -7.42 3.49
CA MET A 986 20.60 -8.66 3.04
C MET A 986 20.75 -8.86 1.53
N LEU A 987 20.46 -7.85 0.72
CA LEU A 987 20.54 -7.95 -0.75
C LEU A 987 21.98 -8.23 -1.21
N VAL A 988 22.96 -7.56 -0.63
CA VAL A 988 24.38 -7.72 -0.97
C VAL A 988 24.89 -9.10 -0.58
N CYS A 989 24.55 -9.60 0.61
CA CYS A 989 24.95 -10.93 1.07
C CYS A 989 24.26 -12.02 0.25
N MET A 990 22.96 -11.89 -0.04
CA MET A 990 22.25 -12.86 -0.86
C MET A 990 22.85 -12.91 -2.27
N ARG A 991 23.13 -11.76 -2.88
CA ARG A 991 23.82 -11.69 -4.18
C ARG A 991 25.19 -12.36 -4.14
N TRP A 992 25.97 -12.14 -3.10
CA TRP A 992 27.27 -12.81 -2.93
C TRP A 992 27.12 -14.33 -2.86
N LEU A 993 26.13 -14.85 -2.13
CA LEU A 993 25.88 -16.29 -2.05
C LEU A 993 25.41 -16.87 -3.39
N ILE A 994 24.56 -16.13 -4.11
CA ILE A 994 24.10 -16.48 -5.47
C ILE A 994 25.30 -16.61 -6.41
N ASP A 995 26.18 -15.59 -6.44
CA ASP A 995 27.35 -15.56 -7.32
C ASP A 995 28.37 -16.65 -6.94
N LYS A 996 28.64 -16.84 -5.63
CA LYS A 996 29.63 -17.79 -5.12
C LYS A 996 29.27 -19.26 -5.37
N TYR A 997 27.99 -19.59 -5.31
CA TYR A 997 27.50 -20.95 -5.51
C TYR A 997 26.81 -21.16 -6.87
N ASN A 998 26.81 -20.13 -7.72
CA ASN A 998 26.19 -20.12 -9.05
C ASN A 998 24.72 -20.59 -9.00
N LEU A 999 23.95 -20.01 -8.07
CA LEU A 999 22.53 -20.28 -7.94
C LEU A 999 21.76 -19.52 -9.02
N ASN A 1000 20.81 -20.16 -9.69
CA ASN A 1000 19.97 -19.48 -10.67
C ASN A 1000 18.83 -18.73 -9.97
N ALA A 1001 19.14 -17.55 -9.43
CA ALA A 1001 18.23 -16.70 -8.68
C ALA A 1001 18.27 -15.24 -9.15
N ARG A 1002 17.12 -14.57 -9.09
CA ARG A 1002 16.97 -13.15 -9.41
C ARG A 1002 16.13 -12.45 -8.34
N PHE A 1003 16.52 -11.24 -7.98
CA PHE A 1003 15.71 -10.39 -7.11
C PHE A 1003 14.36 -10.07 -7.76
N SER A 1004 13.26 -10.36 -7.07
CA SER A 1004 11.91 -10.09 -7.59
C SER A 1004 11.38 -8.77 -7.04
N ILE A 1005 11.17 -8.68 -5.72
CA ILE A 1005 10.68 -7.48 -5.05
C ILE A 1005 10.99 -7.52 -3.56
N SER A 1006 11.09 -6.35 -2.93
CA SER A 1006 11.05 -6.20 -1.48
C SER A 1006 9.79 -5.42 -1.11
N LEU A 1007 8.96 -5.96 -0.22
CA LEU A 1007 7.68 -5.40 0.21
C LEU A 1007 7.72 -5.18 1.71
N HIS A 1008 7.86 -3.93 2.15
CA HIS A 1008 8.08 -3.61 3.57
C HIS A 1008 9.31 -4.35 4.11
N ASP A 1009 9.10 -5.34 4.99
CA ASP A 1009 10.15 -6.13 5.65
C ASP A 1009 10.31 -7.51 4.99
N GLU A 1010 9.57 -7.78 3.90
CA GLU A 1010 9.66 -9.00 3.10
C GLU A 1010 10.65 -8.84 1.93
N VAL A 1011 11.43 -9.89 1.66
CA VAL A 1011 12.34 -9.95 0.50
C VAL A 1011 12.06 -11.23 -0.27
N ARG A 1012 11.78 -11.11 -1.58
CA ARG A 1012 11.40 -12.23 -2.46
C ARG A 1012 12.37 -12.34 -3.65
N TYR A 1013 12.82 -13.56 -3.92
CA TYR A 1013 13.67 -13.91 -5.06
C TYR A 1013 12.97 -14.94 -5.95
N LEU A 1014 13.08 -14.77 -7.26
CA LEU A 1014 12.67 -15.77 -8.24
C LEU A 1014 13.85 -16.73 -8.46
N VAL A 1015 13.66 -18.01 -8.16
CA VAL A 1015 14.71 -19.04 -8.17
C VAL A 1015 14.28 -20.22 -9.02
N GLU A 1016 15.20 -20.81 -9.78
CA GLU A 1016 14.94 -22.07 -10.47
C GLU A 1016 14.63 -23.21 -9.48
N SER A 1017 13.69 -24.08 -9.82
CA SER A 1017 13.18 -25.13 -8.91
C SER A 1017 14.27 -26.01 -8.30
N GLU A 1018 15.36 -26.27 -9.03
CA GLU A 1018 16.48 -27.11 -8.57
C GLU A 1018 17.28 -26.47 -7.42
N ASP A 1019 17.28 -25.14 -7.33
CA ASP A 1019 18.06 -24.37 -6.35
C ASP A 1019 17.21 -23.80 -5.21
N ARG A 1020 15.88 -24.01 -5.21
CA ARG A 1020 14.95 -23.39 -4.25
C ARG A 1020 15.34 -23.60 -2.77
N TYR A 1021 15.71 -24.83 -2.39
CA TYR A 1021 16.11 -25.14 -1.01
C TYR A 1021 17.49 -24.59 -0.66
N LYS A 1022 18.40 -24.49 -1.64
CA LYS A 1022 19.71 -23.86 -1.44
C LYS A 1022 19.57 -22.35 -1.27
N ALA A 1023 18.69 -21.73 -2.03
CA ALA A 1023 18.36 -20.32 -1.88
C ALA A 1023 17.69 -20.05 -0.52
N ALA A 1024 16.84 -20.96 -0.03
CA ALA A 1024 16.27 -20.85 1.32
C ALA A 1024 17.35 -20.88 2.41
N LEU A 1025 18.33 -21.80 2.29
CA LEU A 1025 19.51 -21.82 3.19
C LEU A 1025 20.35 -20.53 3.06
N ALA A 1026 20.55 -20.03 1.85
CA ALA A 1026 21.28 -18.79 1.60
C ALA A 1026 20.59 -17.59 2.28
N LEU A 1027 19.25 -17.54 2.24
CA LEU A 1027 18.48 -16.48 2.86
C LEU A 1027 18.56 -16.55 4.40
N GLN A 1028 18.49 -17.75 4.99
CA GLN A 1028 18.70 -17.94 6.43
C GLN A 1028 20.09 -17.46 6.89
N ILE A 1029 21.14 -17.84 6.17
CA ILE A 1029 22.51 -17.40 6.45
C ILE A 1029 22.66 -15.89 6.27
N THR A 1030 22.00 -15.32 5.26
CA THR A 1030 22.00 -13.88 5.01
C THR A 1030 21.46 -13.11 6.22
N ASN A 1031 20.34 -13.54 6.80
CA ASN A 1031 19.79 -12.89 7.99
C ASN A 1031 20.71 -13.01 9.21
N LEU A 1032 21.31 -14.18 9.41
CA LEU A 1032 22.31 -14.41 10.46
C LEU A 1032 23.49 -13.43 10.35
N LEU A 1033 24.07 -13.29 9.15
CA LEU A 1033 25.19 -12.39 8.91
C LEU A 1033 24.79 -10.92 9.05
N THR A 1034 23.63 -10.52 8.51
CA THR A 1034 23.13 -9.15 8.66
C THR A 1034 22.90 -8.78 10.12
N ARG A 1035 22.25 -9.64 10.93
CA ARG A 1035 22.05 -9.36 12.37
C ARG A 1035 23.36 -9.35 13.15
N SER A 1036 24.29 -10.22 12.79
CA SER A 1036 25.64 -10.24 13.39
C SER A 1036 26.42 -8.97 13.09
N MET A 1037 26.28 -8.42 11.88
CA MET A 1037 26.90 -7.14 11.49
C MET A 1037 26.38 -5.97 12.32
N PHE A 1038 25.06 -5.92 12.55
CA PHE A 1038 24.44 -4.93 13.45
C PHE A 1038 24.97 -5.03 14.88
N ALA A 1039 25.00 -6.25 15.44
CA ALA A 1039 25.54 -6.48 16.78
C ALA A 1039 27.01 -6.03 16.88
N TYR A 1040 27.84 -6.44 15.90
CA TYR A 1040 29.27 -6.11 15.85
C TYR A 1040 29.50 -4.59 15.79
N LYS A 1041 28.79 -3.87 14.91
CA LYS A 1041 28.92 -2.40 14.78
C LYS A 1041 28.51 -1.65 16.04
N LEU A 1042 27.56 -2.19 16.79
CA LEU A 1042 27.11 -1.65 18.07
C LEU A 1042 28.01 -2.07 19.25
N GLY A 1043 29.09 -2.81 18.99
CA GLY A 1043 30.08 -3.24 19.99
C GLY A 1043 29.66 -4.48 20.78
N MET A 1044 28.76 -5.30 20.24
CA MET A 1044 28.34 -6.59 20.81
C MET A 1044 28.88 -7.73 19.95
N ASN A 1045 29.79 -8.53 20.51
CA ASN A 1045 30.50 -9.60 19.79
C ASN A 1045 29.80 -10.96 19.92
N ASP A 1046 28.47 -10.94 19.87
CA ASP A 1046 27.64 -12.13 19.95
C ASP A 1046 26.25 -11.85 19.38
N LEU A 1047 25.43 -12.88 19.18
CA LEU A 1047 24.05 -12.74 18.74
C LEU A 1047 23.13 -13.75 19.47
N PRO A 1048 21.93 -13.35 19.92
CA PRO A 1048 20.96 -14.30 20.46
C PRO A 1048 20.44 -15.25 19.37
N GLN A 1049 20.26 -16.53 19.72
CA GLN A 1049 19.81 -17.53 18.75
C GLN A 1049 18.37 -17.30 18.27
N SER A 1050 17.50 -16.74 19.12
CA SER A 1050 16.09 -16.46 18.78
C SER A 1050 15.93 -15.50 17.61
N VAL A 1051 16.93 -14.65 17.35
CA VAL A 1051 16.93 -13.70 16.23
C VAL A 1051 17.87 -14.13 15.10
N ALA A 1052 18.69 -15.15 15.27
CA ALA A 1052 19.68 -15.53 14.27
C ALA A 1052 19.04 -15.93 12.92
N PHE A 1053 17.92 -16.65 12.97
CA PHE A 1053 17.24 -17.23 11.81
C PHE A 1053 15.83 -16.66 11.65
N PHE A 1054 15.29 -16.74 10.44
CA PHE A 1054 13.89 -16.47 10.18
C PHE A 1054 13.01 -17.53 10.85
N SER A 1055 11.82 -17.13 11.28
CA SER A 1055 10.79 -18.07 11.75
C SER A 1055 10.49 -19.14 10.70
N ALA A 1056 10.36 -18.73 9.43
CA ALA A 1056 10.29 -19.62 8.28
C ALA A 1056 10.78 -18.90 7.02
N VAL A 1057 11.23 -19.68 6.03
CA VAL A 1057 11.42 -19.22 4.66
C VAL A 1057 10.34 -19.83 3.79
N ASP A 1058 9.58 -18.97 3.11
CA ASP A 1058 8.52 -19.39 2.22
C ASP A 1058 9.08 -19.74 0.84
N ILE A 1059 8.58 -20.84 0.29
CA ILE A 1059 8.81 -21.31 -1.07
C ILE A 1059 7.45 -21.51 -1.73
N ASP A 1060 7.16 -20.73 -2.76
CA ASP A 1060 5.84 -20.72 -3.38
C ASP A 1060 5.91 -20.43 -4.88
N VAL A 1061 4.86 -20.76 -5.63
CA VAL A 1061 4.71 -20.42 -7.06
C VAL A 1061 4.04 -19.07 -7.27
N CYS A 1062 3.44 -18.48 -6.22
CA CYS A 1062 2.84 -17.15 -6.27
C CYS A 1062 3.29 -16.27 -5.10
N LEU A 1063 3.12 -14.95 -5.20
CA LEU A 1063 3.38 -14.04 -4.09
C LEU A 1063 2.15 -13.89 -3.19
N ARG A 1064 2.21 -14.41 -1.97
CA ARG A 1064 1.19 -14.22 -0.93
C ARG A 1064 1.85 -14.07 0.44
N LYS A 1065 1.10 -13.52 1.40
CA LYS A 1065 1.60 -13.23 2.74
C LYS A 1065 2.00 -14.50 3.49
N GLU A 1066 1.17 -15.53 3.40
CA GLU A 1066 1.37 -16.82 4.06
C GLU A 1066 1.11 -17.91 3.00
N VAL A 1067 1.99 -18.91 2.91
CA VAL A 1067 1.91 -19.98 1.89
C VAL A 1067 0.63 -20.84 1.98
N SER A 1068 -0.01 -20.85 3.14
CA SER A 1068 -1.28 -21.54 3.39
C SER A 1068 -2.51 -20.71 2.99
N MET A 1069 -2.34 -19.43 2.66
CA MET A 1069 -3.44 -18.54 2.34
C MET A 1069 -3.98 -18.81 0.93
N ASP A 1070 -5.25 -19.20 0.83
CA ASP A 1070 -5.92 -19.48 -0.45
C ASP A 1070 -6.37 -18.20 -1.20
N CYS A 1071 -6.23 -17.02 -0.58
CA CYS A 1071 -6.57 -15.71 -1.15
C CYS A 1071 -8.00 -15.66 -1.75
N LYS A 1072 -8.99 -16.13 -0.98
CA LYS A 1072 -10.41 -15.99 -1.32
C LYS A 1072 -10.85 -14.54 -1.17
N THR A 1073 -11.38 -13.98 -2.25
CA THR A 1073 -11.88 -12.60 -2.31
C THR A 1073 -13.17 -12.58 -3.13
N PRO A 1074 -13.91 -11.46 -3.17
CA PRO A 1074 -15.13 -11.39 -3.97
C PRO A 1074 -14.90 -11.59 -5.48
N SER A 1075 -13.73 -11.18 -5.99
CA SER A 1075 -13.30 -11.41 -7.37
C SER A 1075 -12.75 -12.84 -7.60
N ASN A 1076 -12.34 -13.53 -6.53
CA ASN A 1076 -11.82 -14.89 -6.55
C ASN A 1076 -12.53 -15.79 -5.52
N VAL A 1077 -13.81 -16.09 -5.75
CA VAL A 1077 -14.68 -16.81 -4.80
C VAL A 1077 -14.16 -18.23 -4.50
N HIS A 1078 -13.59 -18.90 -5.50
CA HIS A 1078 -13.09 -20.26 -5.37
C HIS A 1078 -11.68 -20.35 -4.77
N GLY A 1079 -10.98 -19.23 -4.58
CA GLY A 1079 -9.61 -19.20 -4.09
C GLY A 1079 -8.58 -19.65 -5.14
N LEU A 1080 -7.31 -19.61 -4.78
CA LEU A 1080 -6.18 -19.97 -5.64
C LEU A 1080 -6.16 -21.45 -5.98
N CYS A 1081 -6.45 -22.33 -5.01
CA CYS A 1081 -6.38 -23.78 -5.20
C CYS A 1081 -7.43 -24.28 -6.21
N LYS A 1082 -8.70 -23.88 -6.06
CA LYS A 1082 -9.77 -24.33 -6.97
C LYS A 1082 -9.94 -23.43 -8.20
N GLY A 1083 -9.79 -22.11 -8.04
CA GLY A 1083 -10.04 -21.14 -9.11
C GLY A 1083 -8.91 -21.02 -10.14
N TYR A 1084 -7.66 -21.15 -9.67
CA TYR A 1084 -6.45 -20.98 -10.48
C TYR A 1084 -5.59 -22.25 -10.56
N GLY A 1085 -5.91 -23.30 -9.80
CA GLY A 1085 -5.13 -24.54 -9.77
C GLY A 1085 -3.78 -24.41 -9.04
N ILE A 1086 -3.63 -23.39 -8.18
CA ILE A 1086 -2.36 -23.09 -7.49
C ILE A 1086 -2.38 -23.71 -6.09
N PRO A 1087 -1.52 -24.70 -5.79
CA PRO A 1087 -1.50 -25.35 -4.48
C PRO A 1087 -0.91 -24.44 -3.39
N HIS A 1088 -0.98 -24.90 -2.14
CA HIS A 1088 -0.26 -24.30 -1.03
C HIS A 1088 1.26 -24.45 -1.19
N GLY A 1089 2.01 -23.42 -0.82
CA GLY A 1089 3.47 -23.45 -0.80
C GLY A 1089 4.03 -24.11 0.46
N GLU A 1090 5.35 -24.08 0.58
CA GLU A 1090 6.11 -24.65 1.71
C GLU A 1090 6.68 -23.50 2.56
N ALA A 1091 6.52 -23.53 3.88
CA ALA A 1091 7.19 -22.62 4.79
C ALA A 1091 8.12 -23.44 5.67
N LEU A 1092 9.44 -23.27 5.48
CA LEU A 1092 10.45 -24.14 6.08
C LEU A 1092 11.22 -23.41 7.17
N ASP A 1093 11.32 -24.02 8.35
CA ASP A 1093 12.20 -23.55 9.41
C ASP A 1093 13.67 -23.87 9.12
N ILE A 1094 14.60 -23.34 9.92
CA ILE A 1094 16.03 -23.60 9.73
C ILE A 1094 16.39 -25.09 9.86
N HIS A 1095 15.73 -25.84 10.75
CA HIS A 1095 16.03 -27.26 10.96
C HIS A 1095 15.58 -28.11 9.77
N GLU A 1096 14.41 -27.82 9.21
CA GLU A 1096 13.87 -28.44 8.01
C GLU A 1096 14.76 -28.16 6.80
N VAL A 1097 15.17 -26.90 6.60
CA VAL A 1097 16.10 -26.51 5.52
C VAL A 1097 17.44 -27.26 5.67
N LEU A 1098 17.97 -27.38 6.89
CA LEU A 1098 19.22 -28.11 7.12
C LEU A 1098 19.09 -29.61 6.88
N ASN A 1099 17.94 -30.22 7.22
CA ASN A 1099 17.66 -31.62 6.95
C ASN A 1099 17.63 -31.92 5.45
N ILE A 1100 17.01 -31.03 4.65
CA ILE A 1100 16.92 -31.18 3.19
C ILE A 1100 18.29 -30.96 2.52
N THR A 1101 19.00 -29.90 2.92
CA THR A 1101 20.27 -29.50 2.29
C THR A 1101 21.49 -30.27 2.81
N GLY A 1102 21.35 -31.00 3.93
CA GLY A 1102 22.48 -31.60 4.65
C GLY A 1102 23.45 -30.55 5.22
N GLY A 1103 22.97 -29.31 5.42
CA GLY A 1103 23.77 -28.21 5.97
C GLY A 1103 24.90 -27.70 5.08
N SER A 1104 24.88 -27.98 3.77
CA SER A 1104 25.88 -27.51 2.82
C SER A 1104 25.27 -27.08 1.49
N PHE A 1105 25.93 -26.15 0.80
CA PHE A 1105 25.56 -25.73 -0.55
C PHE A 1105 26.00 -26.73 -1.66
N LYS A 1106 26.72 -27.80 -1.30
CA LYS A 1106 27.19 -28.81 -2.25
C LYS A 1106 26.08 -29.82 -2.54
N THR A 1107 25.91 -30.18 -3.81
CA THR A 1107 24.93 -31.17 -4.25
C THR A 1107 25.22 -32.54 -3.61
N ASN A 1108 24.45 -32.90 -2.59
CA ASN A 1108 24.46 -34.25 -2.04
C ASN A 1108 23.78 -35.18 -3.06
N LYS A 1109 24.56 -36.04 -3.73
CA LYS A 1109 24.07 -37.06 -4.68
C LYS A 1109 23.05 -38.04 -4.05
N ASN A 1110 22.88 -38.02 -2.73
CA ASN A 1110 21.94 -38.86 -2.00
C ASN A 1110 20.50 -38.33 -1.97
N VAL A 1111 20.26 -37.03 -2.18
CA VAL A 1111 18.89 -36.46 -2.16
C VAL A 1111 18.06 -36.92 -3.37
N LYS A 1112 18.69 -37.04 -4.55
CA LYS A 1112 18.05 -37.63 -5.74
C LYS A 1112 17.57 -39.08 -5.52
N LYS A 1113 18.14 -39.80 -4.55
CA LYS A 1113 17.72 -41.16 -4.21
C LYS A 1113 16.49 -41.18 -3.30
N GLN A 1114 16.30 -40.15 -2.48
CA GLN A 1114 15.17 -40.00 -1.58
C GLN A 1114 13.93 -39.49 -2.35
N GLU A 1115 14.10 -38.50 -3.23
CA GLU A 1115 13.02 -38.00 -4.11
C GLU A 1115 12.49 -39.11 -5.04
N MET A 1116 13.38 -39.92 -5.62
CA MET A 1116 12.98 -41.12 -6.38
C MET A 1116 12.27 -42.18 -5.51
N TYR A 1117 12.55 -42.23 -4.20
CA TYR A 1117 11.90 -43.17 -3.29
C TYR A 1117 10.51 -42.67 -2.88
N ASP A 1118 10.37 -41.37 -2.63
CA ASP A 1118 9.10 -40.75 -2.24
C ASP A 1118 8.12 -40.61 -3.43
N GLU A 1119 8.61 -40.42 -4.65
CA GLU A 1119 7.79 -40.58 -5.87
C GLU A 1119 7.32 -42.02 -6.05
N HIS A 1120 8.18 -43.01 -5.79
CA HIS A 1120 7.78 -44.42 -5.86
C HIS A 1120 6.77 -44.81 -4.77
N VAL A 1121 6.81 -44.19 -3.60
CA VAL A 1121 5.86 -44.44 -2.50
C VAL A 1121 4.53 -43.69 -2.68
N LYS A 1122 4.51 -42.58 -3.44
CA LYS A 1122 3.24 -41.88 -3.82
C LYS A 1122 2.54 -42.52 -5.02
N LEU A 1123 3.27 -43.26 -5.85
CA LEU A 1123 2.74 -44.00 -7.01
C LEU A 1123 2.38 -45.46 -6.70
N SER A 1124 2.73 -45.97 -5.51
CA SER A 1124 2.31 -47.28 -4.97
C SER A 1124 1.19 -47.12 -3.97
#